data_AF-A0A9X2Y0L3-F1
#
_entry.id   AF-A0A9X2Y0L3-F1
#
_cell.length_a   1.000
_cell.length_b   1.000
_cell.length_c   1.000
_cell.angle_alpha   90.00
_cell.angle_beta   90.00
_cell.angle_gamma   90.00
#
_symmetry.space_group_name_H-M   'P 1'
#
loop_
_entity.id
_entity.type
_entity.pdbx_description
1 polymer ?
#
loop_
_entity_poly.entity_id
_entity_poly.type
_entity_poly.pdbx_seq_one_letter_code
_entity_poly.pdbx_strand_id
1 'polypeptide(L)'
;MDFIGENLLPGRLGHFFIILSLVSSIAASFTYFKSTQKRLTDDGRQWKRLARIFFITEAVSVFAIFGIIYYIVSSHLFEYKYAWQHSSITLEPKYLLSAIWEGQEGSFLLWSIWHCVLGLIVIRKEKEWEAPVMAVLSFVQFCLATMILGLKLGSLKIGSNPFVLLRNEMDAPIFSRPDYLSLIKDGNDLNPLLQNYWMVIHPPVLFLGFASTVIPFAFAIGGLWTKDLKGWTKRALPWSLFSAGVLSLGIMMGAAWAYESLTFGGYWAWDPVENASLVPWLVLVAGIHTLLIYNHTGHSLRPTYLFFILSFLLVLYSTYLTRSGDLQDTSVHAFTDLGMNWQLRTFLFLLVIPSFILFFKRYKHIPYIAKEEETSSREFWMFVGALVLLLSAASIILMTSVPVFNKLVSFFAGKDTEVFTPLAFGEDTEFTYNRIQIFVAIIVGLLTGFGMYLRYKSTGKSNLKRLLWPSVVALVVASLILVFGDVNYREHGIGYLGAIFLAIVASVFGVIANASYIWIGMKGSMKRSGGALAHLGFGFMLVGILISSSKKEVISHNTSGVFINFGEGAKEKPGENLTLIKGIRNDMGNYWVTYERDSAHPEKPLWFYHVRFESKNGKDNFVLTPNAFVNYKGNEGLMANPDARHYWDHDIFTYITSLPDPEKNKDTASFVARTASIGDTIFYSNGFAVLADLANHKNIPGVGLGSQDSVTVASLKVYAKTGSTYDLEPVLINKGGQLFAEPDTVNAESLVVRIQKVSGKKVELGLKESNSVMQYITLKAYKFPFINILWIGTILMVLGFIISMMRRIETNRLSLKKI
;
A
#
# COMPACT_ATOMS: atom_id res chain seq x y z
N MET A 1 -13.78 -43.26 1.86
CA MET A 1 -12.34 -43.42 2.09
C MET A 1 -12.04 -42.60 3.33
N ASP A 2 -11.52 -43.23 4.39
CA ASP A 2 -11.17 -42.51 5.61
C ASP A 2 -9.75 -41.96 5.45
N PHE A 3 -9.62 -40.64 5.44
CA PHE A 3 -8.34 -39.96 5.30
C PHE A 3 -7.65 -39.86 6.67
N ILE A 4 -6.37 -40.20 6.72
CA ILE A 4 -5.58 -40.34 7.95
C ILE A 4 -4.99 -38.98 8.32
N GLY A 5 -5.22 -38.54 9.57
CA GLY A 5 -4.63 -37.32 10.12
C GLY A 5 -5.42 -36.03 9.87
N GLU A 6 -6.56 -36.07 9.17
CA GLU A 6 -7.41 -34.88 8.95
C GLU A 6 -8.11 -34.41 10.23
N ASN A 7 -8.00 -33.13 10.57
CA ASN A 7 -8.74 -32.48 11.65
C ASN A 7 -9.98 -31.80 11.09
N LEU A 8 -11.08 -32.56 10.96
CA LEU A 8 -12.31 -32.07 10.30
C LEU A 8 -13.22 -31.21 11.20
N LEU A 9 -13.08 -31.30 12.53
CA LEU A 9 -13.96 -30.60 13.46
C LEU A 9 -13.91 -29.06 13.32
N PRO A 10 -12.73 -28.41 13.24
CA PRO A 10 -12.64 -26.96 13.01
C PRO A 10 -13.44 -26.51 11.79
N GLY A 11 -13.27 -27.16 10.63
CA GLY A 11 -13.98 -26.83 9.41
C GLY A 11 -15.50 -27.03 9.52
N ARG A 12 -15.94 -28.12 10.17
CA ARG A 12 -17.38 -28.35 10.42
C ARG A 12 -18.00 -27.26 11.30
N LEU A 13 -17.30 -26.83 12.35
CA LEU A 13 -17.74 -25.71 13.19
C LEU A 13 -17.73 -24.40 12.40
N GLY A 14 -16.69 -24.16 11.60
CA GLY A 14 -16.59 -23.00 10.72
C GLY A 14 -17.76 -22.90 9.74
N HIS A 15 -18.09 -24.01 9.06
CA HIS A 15 -19.27 -24.10 8.19
C HIS A 15 -20.58 -23.86 8.94
N PHE A 16 -20.74 -24.43 10.14
CA PHE A 16 -21.92 -24.19 10.97
C PHE A 16 -22.09 -22.70 11.29
N PHE A 17 -21.01 -22.02 11.73
CA PHE A 17 -21.08 -20.60 12.05
C PHE A 17 -21.29 -19.72 10.80
N ILE A 18 -20.79 -20.10 9.62
CA ILE A 18 -21.12 -19.41 8.37
C ILE A 18 -22.62 -19.47 8.10
N ILE A 19 -23.24 -20.64 8.21
CA ILE A 19 -24.69 -20.81 8.01
C ILE A 19 -25.46 -20.05 9.08
N LEU A 20 -25.04 -20.13 10.35
CA LEU A 20 -25.66 -19.40 11.45
C LEU A 20 -25.57 -17.89 11.26
N SER A 21 -24.44 -17.38 10.77
CA SER A 21 -24.25 -15.96 10.42
C SER A 21 -25.19 -15.55 9.28
N LEU A 22 -25.34 -16.38 8.23
CA LEU A 22 -26.24 -16.10 7.12
C LEU A 22 -27.71 -16.03 7.58
N VAL A 23 -28.16 -17.03 8.35
CA VAL A 23 -29.55 -17.08 8.84
C VAL A 23 -29.82 -15.97 9.86
N SER A 24 -28.86 -15.69 10.74
CA SER A 24 -28.99 -14.64 11.75
C SER A 24 -29.00 -13.24 11.13
N SER A 25 -28.17 -12.98 10.12
CA SER A 25 -28.11 -11.66 9.46
C SER A 25 -29.38 -11.33 8.66
N ILE A 26 -29.94 -12.31 7.91
CA ILE A 26 -31.22 -12.10 7.24
C ILE A 26 -32.38 -11.96 8.24
N ALA A 27 -32.38 -12.74 9.33
CA ALA A 27 -33.38 -12.63 10.38
C ALA A 27 -33.28 -11.27 11.11
N ALA A 28 -32.06 -10.80 11.41
CA ALA A 28 -31.81 -9.48 11.99
C ALA A 28 -32.30 -8.37 11.05
N SER A 29 -31.98 -8.45 9.76
CA SER A 29 -32.44 -7.51 8.73
C SER A 29 -33.97 -7.43 8.69
N PHE A 30 -34.64 -8.58 8.59
CA PHE A 30 -36.11 -8.64 8.55
C PHE A 30 -36.76 -8.10 9.84
N THR A 31 -36.24 -8.49 11.00
CA THR A 31 -36.83 -8.06 12.29
C THR A 31 -36.55 -6.60 12.62
N TYR A 32 -35.38 -6.06 12.29
CA TYR A 32 -35.15 -4.61 12.33
C TYR A 32 -36.02 -3.86 11.33
N PHE A 33 -36.28 -4.45 10.16
CA PHE A 33 -37.23 -3.89 9.20
C PHE A 33 -38.64 -3.80 9.78
N LYS A 34 -39.15 -4.87 10.39
CA LYS A 34 -40.45 -4.87 11.09
C LYS A 34 -40.47 -3.88 12.27
N SER A 35 -39.38 -3.80 13.04
CA SER A 35 -39.24 -2.83 14.13
C SER A 35 -39.32 -1.38 13.62
N THR A 36 -38.74 -1.10 12.45
CA THR A 36 -38.79 0.22 11.82
C THR A 36 -40.19 0.56 11.31
N GLN A 37 -40.91 -0.40 10.71
CA GLN A 37 -42.30 -0.19 10.28
C GLN A 37 -43.26 0.06 11.44
N LYS A 38 -43.04 -0.63 12.57
CA LYS A 38 -43.83 -0.49 13.81
C LYS A 38 -43.14 0.43 14.83
N ARG A 39 -42.36 1.42 14.38
CA ARG A 39 -41.63 2.33 15.29
C ARG A 39 -42.62 3.03 16.23
N LEU A 40 -42.21 3.21 17.49
CA LEU A 40 -43.00 3.84 18.56
C LEU A 40 -44.20 3.02 19.07
N THR A 41 -44.39 1.77 18.64
CA THR A 41 -45.39 0.86 19.23
C THR A 41 -44.76 -0.21 20.12
N ASP A 42 -45.58 -0.87 20.93
CA ASP A 42 -45.16 -1.95 21.83
C ASP A 42 -44.65 -3.17 21.05
N ASP A 43 -45.35 -3.54 19.98
CA ASP A 43 -44.91 -4.52 18.99
C ASP A 43 -43.53 -4.17 18.43
N GLY A 44 -43.29 -2.90 18.08
CA GLY A 44 -42.01 -2.44 17.57
C GLY A 44 -40.85 -2.67 18.55
N ARG A 45 -41.12 -2.59 19.87
CA ARG A 45 -40.13 -2.91 20.91
C ARG A 45 -39.84 -4.40 20.99
N GLN A 46 -40.85 -5.26 20.80
CA GLN A 46 -40.65 -6.72 20.76
C GLN A 46 -39.82 -7.13 19.54
N TRP A 47 -40.16 -6.63 18.35
CA TRP A 47 -39.36 -6.85 17.13
C TRP A 47 -37.91 -6.39 17.30
N LYS A 48 -37.70 -5.25 17.96
CA LYS A 48 -36.34 -4.75 18.24
C LYS A 48 -35.55 -5.67 19.15
N ARG A 49 -36.17 -6.22 20.20
CA ARG A 49 -35.50 -7.18 21.10
C ARG A 49 -35.07 -8.43 20.34
N LEU A 50 -35.97 -8.97 19.51
CA LEU A 50 -35.67 -10.12 18.67
C LEU A 50 -34.55 -9.81 17.65
N ALA A 51 -34.59 -8.63 17.03
CA ALA A 51 -33.56 -8.17 16.10
C ALA A 51 -32.17 -8.06 16.74
N ARG A 52 -32.10 -7.57 17.98
CA ARG A 52 -30.85 -7.55 18.75
C ARG A 52 -30.32 -8.95 19.03
N ILE A 53 -31.19 -9.91 19.36
CA ILE A 53 -30.78 -11.31 19.58
C ILE A 53 -30.15 -11.85 18.30
N PHE A 54 -30.82 -11.73 17.16
CA PHE A 54 -30.28 -12.20 15.89
C PHE A 54 -28.97 -11.51 15.50
N PHE A 55 -28.88 -10.19 15.65
CA PHE A 55 -27.64 -9.48 15.36
C PHE A 55 -26.49 -9.87 16.29
N ILE A 56 -26.76 -10.11 17.58
CA ILE A 56 -25.74 -10.59 18.53
C ILE A 56 -25.31 -12.01 18.16
N THR A 57 -26.23 -12.90 17.79
CA THR A 57 -25.92 -14.25 17.31
C THR A 57 -25.06 -14.21 16.05
N GLU A 58 -25.38 -13.32 15.10
CA GLU A 58 -24.56 -13.07 13.92
C GLU A 58 -23.15 -12.59 14.32
N ALA A 59 -23.04 -11.59 15.19
CA ALA A 59 -21.75 -11.09 15.66
C ALA A 59 -20.90 -12.19 16.30
N VAL A 60 -21.48 -12.98 17.21
CA VAL A 60 -20.80 -14.13 17.82
C VAL A 60 -20.35 -15.14 16.75
N SER A 61 -21.18 -15.40 15.74
CA SER A 61 -20.84 -16.29 14.64
C SER A 61 -19.67 -15.78 13.81
N VAL A 62 -19.66 -14.49 13.46
CA VAL A 62 -18.56 -13.85 12.70
C VAL A 62 -17.25 -13.90 13.49
N PHE A 63 -17.27 -13.60 14.79
CA PHE A 63 -16.08 -13.73 15.63
C PHE A 63 -15.63 -15.19 15.81
N ALA A 64 -16.56 -16.14 15.86
CA ALA A 64 -16.23 -17.56 15.91
C ALA A 64 -15.57 -18.04 14.60
N ILE A 65 -16.09 -17.63 13.44
CA ILE A 65 -15.48 -17.91 12.12
C ILE A 65 -14.03 -17.40 12.11
N PHE A 66 -13.80 -16.17 12.57
CA PHE A 66 -12.46 -15.58 12.65
C PHE A 66 -11.53 -16.35 13.61
N GLY A 67 -12.01 -16.73 14.79
CA GLY A 67 -11.23 -17.53 15.73
C GLY A 67 -10.86 -18.92 15.19
N ILE A 68 -11.78 -19.56 14.46
CA ILE A 68 -11.56 -20.89 13.86
C ILE A 68 -10.57 -20.82 12.70
N ILE A 69 -10.70 -19.85 11.80
CA ILE A 69 -9.74 -19.70 10.68
C ILE A 69 -8.35 -19.35 11.22
N TYR A 70 -8.27 -18.51 12.26
CA TYR A 70 -7.00 -18.22 12.93
C TYR A 70 -6.39 -19.49 13.52
N TYR A 71 -7.17 -20.30 14.23
CA TYR A 71 -6.71 -21.60 14.76
C TYR A 71 -6.20 -22.53 13.65
N ILE A 72 -6.92 -22.64 12.53
CA ILE A 72 -6.53 -23.46 11.37
C ILE A 72 -5.18 -23.00 10.80
N VAL A 73 -5.01 -21.69 10.61
CA VAL A 73 -3.77 -21.10 10.06
C VAL A 73 -2.62 -21.21 11.05
N SER A 74 -2.82 -20.85 12.33
CA SER A 74 -1.76 -20.86 13.35
C SER A 74 -1.32 -22.26 13.77
N SER A 75 -2.16 -23.27 13.54
CA SER A 75 -1.85 -24.67 13.82
C SER A 75 -1.39 -25.43 12.58
N HIS A 76 -1.20 -24.73 11.46
CA HIS A 76 -0.69 -25.30 10.20
C HIS A 76 -1.50 -26.50 9.69
N LEU A 77 -2.83 -26.42 9.79
CA LEU A 77 -3.74 -27.48 9.33
C LEU A 77 -3.88 -27.44 7.80
N PHE A 78 -2.88 -27.98 7.09
CA PHE A 78 -2.76 -27.94 5.63
C PHE A 78 -3.74 -28.84 4.87
N GLU A 79 -4.56 -29.62 5.57
CA GLU A 79 -5.76 -30.22 4.98
C GLU A 79 -6.77 -29.15 4.52
N TYR A 80 -6.74 -27.96 5.10
CA TYR A 80 -7.55 -26.81 4.67
C TYR A 80 -6.83 -26.02 3.59
N LYS A 81 -7.53 -25.80 2.47
CA LYS A 81 -7.01 -25.05 1.32
C LYS A 81 -6.49 -23.67 1.74
N TYR A 82 -7.22 -22.99 2.61
CA TYR A 82 -6.89 -21.64 3.05
C TYR A 82 -5.55 -21.57 3.79
N ALA A 83 -5.32 -22.46 4.77
CA ALA A 83 -4.04 -22.53 5.49
C ALA A 83 -2.90 -22.91 4.54
N TRP A 84 -3.12 -23.91 3.68
CA TRP A 84 -2.11 -24.34 2.71
C TRP A 84 -1.76 -23.25 1.69
N GLN A 85 -2.70 -22.42 1.24
CA GLN A 85 -2.42 -21.37 0.25
C GLN A 85 -1.67 -20.16 0.82
N HIS A 86 -1.98 -19.78 2.06
CA HIS A 86 -1.64 -18.46 2.61
C HIS A 86 -0.65 -18.49 3.79
N SER A 87 -0.21 -19.67 4.23
CA SER A 87 0.72 -19.80 5.37
C SER A 87 1.77 -20.89 5.15
N SER A 88 2.83 -20.86 5.97
CA SER A 88 3.84 -21.91 6.08
C SER A 88 4.26 -22.06 7.54
N ILE A 89 4.98 -23.14 7.87
CA ILE A 89 5.53 -23.39 9.20
C ILE A 89 6.58 -22.33 9.58
N THR A 90 7.28 -21.80 8.59
CA THR A 90 8.37 -20.81 8.74
C THR A 90 7.87 -19.36 8.67
N LEU A 91 6.55 -19.14 8.55
CA LEU A 91 5.97 -17.80 8.51
C LEU A 91 6.01 -17.17 9.91
N GLU A 92 6.57 -15.97 10.00
CA GLU A 92 6.64 -15.25 11.27
C GLU A 92 5.25 -15.09 11.92
N PRO A 93 5.11 -15.25 13.25
CA PRO A 93 3.79 -15.24 13.90
C PRO A 93 2.93 -14.00 13.64
N LYS A 94 3.56 -12.83 13.50
CA LYS A 94 2.87 -11.57 13.16
C LYS A 94 2.13 -11.64 11.81
N TYR A 95 2.64 -12.44 10.86
CA TYR A 95 2.07 -12.60 9.52
C TYR A 95 1.03 -13.72 9.42
N LEU A 96 0.99 -14.66 10.37
CA LEU A 96 -0.08 -15.67 10.45
C LEU A 96 -1.45 -15.01 10.61
N LEU A 97 -1.51 -13.91 11.37
CA LEU A 97 -2.75 -13.14 11.50
C LEU A 97 -3.10 -12.43 10.17
N SER A 98 -2.11 -11.84 9.49
CA SER A 98 -2.36 -11.12 8.24
C SER A 98 -2.64 -12.00 7.03
N ALA A 99 -2.22 -13.26 7.07
CA ALA A 99 -2.59 -14.27 6.09
C ALA A 99 -4.12 -14.45 5.97
N ILE A 100 -4.89 -14.15 7.03
CA ILE A 100 -6.36 -14.24 7.01
C ILE A 100 -6.99 -13.18 6.11
N TRP A 101 -6.42 -11.99 5.95
CA TRP A 101 -7.03 -10.97 5.08
C TRP A 101 -6.27 -10.76 3.77
N GLU A 102 -5.25 -11.57 3.52
CA GLU A 102 -4.63 -11.67 2.19
C GLU A 102 -5.59 -12.29 1.17
N GLY A 103 -6.33 -13.34 1.55
CA GLY A 103 -7.34 -13.94 0.68
C GLY A 103 -8.63 -13.13 0.58
N GLN A 104 -9.42 -13.37 -0.47
CA GLN A 104 -10.70 -12.66 -0.65
C GLN A 104 -11.70 -13.00 0.46
N GLU A 105 -11.75 -14.26 0.89
CA GLU A 105 -12.68 -14.77 1.91
C GLU A 105 -12.50 -14.04 3.24
N GLY A 106 -11.27 -13.98 3.73
CA GLY A 106 -11.04 -13.40 5.05
C GLY A 106 -10.98 -11.88 5.05
N SER A 107 -10.80 -11.23 3.91
CA SER A 107 -11.04 -9.78 3.77
C SER A 107 -12.53 -9.42 3.76
N PHE A 108 -13.41 -10.24 3.17
CA PHE A 108 -14.87 -10.11 3.40
C PHE A 108 -15.23 -10.35 4.87
N LEU A 109 -14.59 -11.32 5.52
CA LEU A 109 -14.76 -11.57 6.95
C LEU A 109 -14.32 -10.37 7.81
N LEU A 110 -13.17 -9.76 7.49
CA LEU A 110 -12.66 -8.57 8.16
C LEU A 110 -13.66 -7.40 8.06
N TRP A 111 -14.28 -7.22 6.90
CA TRP A 111 -15.37 -6.26 6.74
C TRP A 111 -16.56 -6.60 7.65
N SER A 112 -17.02 -7.85 7.64
CA SER A 112 -18.13 -8.31 8.48
C SER A 112 -17.86 -8.10 9.97
N ILE A 113 -16.63 -8.33 10.44
CA ILE A 113 -16.22 -8.07 11.83
C ILE A 113 -16.43 -6.61 12.18
N TRP A 114 -15.99 -5.68 11.33
CA TRP A 114 -16.15 -4.26 11.61
C TRP A 114 -17.61 -3.82 11.60
N HIS A 115 -18.44 -4.35 10.71
CA HIS A 115 -19.88 -4.11 10.77
C HIS A 115 -20.51 -4.65 12.06
N CYS A 116 -20.09 -5.82 12.56
CA CYS A 116 -20.54 -6.35 13.86
C CYS A 116 -20.17 -5.39 14.99
N VAL A 117 -18.90 -4.95 15.06
CA VAL A 117 -18.43 -4.01 16.09
C VAL A 117 -19.19 -2.69 16.03
N LEU A 118 -19.29 -2.09 14.84
CA LEU A 118 -19.99 -0.82 14.63
C LEU A 118 -21.49 -0.95 14.95
N GLY A 119 -22.12 -2.05 14.54
CA GLY A 119 -23.53 -2.33 14.83
C GLY A 119 -23.81 -2.48 16.33
N LEU A 120 -22.95 -3.16 17.08
CA LEU A 120 -23.05 -3.24 18.55
C LEU A 120 -22.96 -1.85 19.20
N ILE A 121 -22.09 -0.98 18.67
CA ILE A 121 -21.99 0.42 19.14
C ILE A 121 -23.27 1.19 18.80
N VAL A 122 -23.82 1.04 17.59
CA VAL A 122 -25.08 1.67 17.17
C VAL A 122 -26.24 1.23 18.07
N ILE A 123 -26.39 -0.07 18.34
CA ILE A 123 -27.40 -0.63 19.27
C ILE A 123 -27.33 0.05 20.64
N ARG A 124 -26.11 0.32 21.13
CA ARG A 124 -25.89 0.95 22.43
C ARG A 124 -26.15 2.47 22.43
N LYS A 125 -25.96 3.16 21.29
CA LYS A 125 -25.89 4.63 21.25
C LYS A 125 -27.08 5.32 20.57
N GLU A 126 -27.64 4.74 19.52
CA GLU A 126 -28.49 5.48 18.58
C GLU A 126 -30.01 5.41 18.84
N LYS A 127 -30.43 4.71 19.90
CA LYS A 127 -31.79 4.73 20.48
C LYS A 127 -32.90 4.56 19.43
N GLU A 128 -33.54 5.65 19.00
CA GLU A 128 -34.65 5.62 18.03
C GLU A 128 -34.19 5.41 16.60
N TRP A 129 -32.95 5.79 16.29
CA TRP A 129 -32.31 5.55 14.99
C TRP A 129 -31.71 4.17 14.87
N GLU A 130 -31.64 3.41 15.98
CA GLU A 130 -31.15 2.04 15.98
C GLU A 130 -31.86 1.18 14.94
N ALA A 131 -33.20 1.09 14.99
CA ALA A 131 -33.94 0.21 14.10
C ALA A 131 -33.73 0.49 12.60
N PRO A 132 -33.90 1.74 12.10
CA PRO A 132 -33.71 2.02 10.68
C PRO A 132 -32.25 1.87 10.23
N VAL A 133 -31.28 2.24 11.07
CA VAL A 133 -29.84 2.12 10.73
C VAL A 133 -29.41 0.65 10.71
N MET A 134 -29.80 -0.11 11.74
CA MET A 134 -29.46 -1.52 11.87
C MET A 134 -30.17 -2.40 10.83
N ALA A 135 -31.34 -2.00 10.33
CA ALA A 135 -31.98 -2.70 9.21
C ALA A 135 -31.09 -2.68 7.95
N VAL A 136 -30.55 -1.50 7.61
CA VAL A 136 -29.65 -1.34 6.46
C VAL A 136 -28.33 -2.07 6.71
N LEU A 137 -27.71 -1.88 7.88
CA LEU A 137 -26.45 -2.53 8.22
C LEU A 137 -26.56 -4.06 8.24
N SER A 138 -27.64 -4.62 8.81
CA SER A 138 -27.87 -6.07 8.84
C SER A 138 -28.16 -6.64 7.45
N PHE A 139 -28.76 -5.85 6.54
CA PHE A 139 -28.91 -6.26 5.15
C PHE A 139 -27.57 -6.31 4.41
N VAL A 140 -26.70 -5.32 4.63
CA VAL A 140 -25.33 -5.34 4.08
C VAL A 140 -24.55 -6.53 4.65
N GLN A 141 -24.70 -6.83 5.95
CA GLN A 141 -24.11 -8.02 6.56
C GLN A 141 -24.60 -9.32 5.95
N PHE A 142 -25.91 -9.41 5.68
CA PHE A 142 -26.45 -10.57 4.97
C PHE A 142 -25.78 -10.75 3.60
N CYS A 143 -25.61 -9.67 2.82
CA CYS A 143 -24.88 -9.74 1.57
C CYS A 143 -23.42 -10.21 1.75
N LEU A 144 -22.70 -9.69 2.76
CA LEU A 144 -21.34 -10.15 3.07
C LEU A 144 -21.28 -11.61 3.52
N ALA A 145 -22.25 -12.07 4.31
CA ALA A 145 -22.35 -13.47 4.73
C ALA A 145 -22.52 -14.40 3.52
N THR A 146 -23.23 -13.97 2.46
CA THR A 146 -23.30 -14.74 1.20
C THR A 146 -21.95 -14.83 0.47
N MET A 147 -21.02 -13.88 0.67
CA MET A 147 -19.71 -13.87 0.01
C MET A 147 -18.75 -14.93 0.58
N ILE A 148 -18.98 -15.39 1.82
CA ILE A 148 -18.15 -16.42 2.47
C ILE A 148 -18.84 -17.80 2.53
N LEU A 149 -20.00 -17.93 1.88
CA LEU A 149 -20.85 -19.12 1.98
C LEU A 149 -20.23 -20.36 1.29
N GLY A 150 -19.74 -20.18 0.05
CA GLY A 150 -19.08 -21.19 -0.78
C GLY A 150 -20.00 -22.31 -1.27
N LEU A 151 -21.23 -21.97 -1.67
CA LEU A 151 -22.12 -22.90 -2.36
C LEU A 151 -21.84 -22.89 -3.87
N LYS A 152 -21.80 -24.07 -4.47
CA LYS A 152 -21.70 -24.26 -5.93
C LYS A 152 -22.96 -24.95 -6.44
N LEU A 153 -23.77 -24.22 -7.23
CA LEU A 153 -25.00 -24.71 -7.85
C LEU A 153 -24.78 -24.82 -9.37
N GLY A 154 -24.34 -26.00 -9.84
CA GLY A 154 -23.93 -26.19 -11.23
C GLY A 154 -22.71 -25.31 -11.57
N SER A 155 -22.86 -24.41 -12.55
CA SER A 155 -21.85 -23.42 -12.91
C SER A 155 -21.86 -22.16 -12.04
N LEU A 156 -22.90 -21.95 -11.23
CA LEU A 156 -23.04 -20.77 -10.38
C LEU A 156 -22.31 -20.97 -9.05
N LYS A 157 -21.34 -20.10 -8.76
CA LYS A 157 -20.66 -20.04 -7.46
C LYS A 157 -21.20 -18.88 -6.62
N ILE A 158 -21.63 -19.18 -5.40
CA ILE A 158 -22.11 -18.21 -4.39
C ILE A 158 -21.13 -18.23 -3.22
N GLY A 159 -20.32 -17.19 -3.13
CA GLY A 159 -19.28 -17.04 -2.13
C GLY A 159 -18.11 -18.01 -2.30
N SER A 160 -17.10 -17.84 -1.46
CA SER A 160 -15.99 -18.78 -1.31
C SER A 160 -15.83 -19.11 0.17
N ASN A 161 -15.82 -20.41 0.50
CA ASN A 161 -15.80 -20.84 1.88
C ASN A 161 -14.35 -21.07 2.35
N PRO A 162 -13.86 -20.40 3.41
CA PRO A 162 -12.48 -20.54 3.86
C PRO A 162 -12.18 -21.91 4.51
N PHE A 163 -13.20 -22.73 4.79
CA PHE A 163 -13.07 -24.02 5.46
C PHE A 163 -13.10 -25.22 4.50
N VAL A 164 -13.02 -24.98 3.19
CA VAL A 164 -12.92 -26.07 2.21
C VAL A 164 -11.60 -26.84 2.38
N LEU A 165 -11.72 -28.17 2.27
CA LEU A 165 -10.56 -29.05 2.27
C LEU A 165 -9.84 -28.98 0.93
N LEU A 166 -8.51 -29.04 0.98
CA LEU A 166 -7.63 -28.98 -0.19
C LEU A 166 -8.00 -30.07 -1.22
N ARG A 167 -8.23 -31.31 -0.73
CA ARG A 167 -8.60 -32.47 -1.56
C ARG A 167 -9.93 -32.35 -2.30
N ASN A 168 -10.81 -31.42 -1.89
CA ASN A 168 -12.10 -31.22 -2.55
C ASN A 168 -12.03 -30.16 -3.66
N GLU A 169 -10.95 -29.39 -3.70
CA GLU A 169 -10.79 -28.21 -4.55
C GLU A 169 -9.68 -28.36 -5.58
N MET A 170 -8.68 -29.19 -5.29
CA MET A 170 -7.58 -29.49 -6.20
C MET A 170 -7.69 -30.90 -6.74
N ASP A 171 -7.67 -31.02 -8.07
CA ASP A 171 -7.58 -32.32 -8.73
C ASP A 171 -6.10 -32.71 -8.87
N ALA A 172 -5.63 -33.56 -7.96
CA ALA A 172 -4.27 -34.06 -7.96
C ALA A 172 -4.21 -35.53 -7.52
N PRO A 173 -3.34 -36.37 -8.12
CA PRO A 173 -3.25 -37.80 -7.80
C PRO A 173 -2.95 -38.11 -6.34
N ILE A 174 -2.30 -37.18 -5.61
CA ILE A 174 -1.97 -37.36 -4.19
C ILE A 174 -3.22 -37.56 -3.34
N PHE A 175 -4.36 -36.93 -3.71
CA PHE A 175 -5.61 -36.99 -2.94
C PHE A 175 -6.37 -38.30 -3.13
N SER A 176 -5.95 -39.15 -4.06
CA SER A 176 -6.45 -40.53 -4.15
C SER A 176 -5.90 -41.43 -3.03
N ARG A 177 -4.92 -40.94 -2.25
CA ARG A 177 -4.32 -41.68 -1.14
C ARG A 177 -4.92 -41.27 0.21
N PRO A 178 -5.28 -42.23 1.08
CA PRO A 178 -5.72 -41.93 2.45
C PRO A 178 -4.70 -41.18 3.31
N ASP A 179 -3.41 -41.35 3.04
CA ASP A 179 -2.26 -40.80 3.79
C ASP A 179 -1.67 -39.53 3.15
N TYR A 180 -2.40 -38.81 2.30
CA TYR A 180 -1.86 -37.69 1.51
C TYR A 180 -1.21 -36.57 2.35
N LEU A 181 -1.66 -36.35 3.60
CA LEU A 181 -1.06 -35.37 4.50
C LEU A 181 0.38 -35.71 4.88
N SER A 182 0.78 -36.98 4.78
CA SER A 182 2.19 -37.36 4.93
C SER A 182 3.08 -36.75 3.83
N LEU A 183 2.51 -36.39 2.69
CA LEU A 183 3.19 -35.78 1.54
C LEU A 183 3.13 -34.24 1.56
N ILE A 184 2.14 -33.67 2.24
CA ILE A 184 2.00 -32.20 2.40
C ILE A 184 2.70 -31.79 3.69
N LYS A 185 3.99 -31.43 3.59
CA LYS A 185 4.82 -31.06 4.74
C LYS A 185 4.72 -29.59 5.13
N ASP A 186 4.36 -28.73 4.20
CA ASP A 186 4.25 -27.29 4.42
C ASP A 186 3.18 -26.68 3.51
N GLY A 187 2.80 -25.44 3.79
CA GLY A 187 1.98 -24.60 2.94
C GLY A 187 2.82 -23.70 2.02
N ASN A 188 2.14 -22.97 1.15
CA ASN A 188 2.77 -22.13 0.13
C ASN A 188 3.29 -20.79 0.67
N ASP A 189 3.24 -20.53 1.99
CA ASP A 189 3.65 -19.26 2.62
C ASP A 189 2.78 -18.06 2.22
N LEU A 190 2.88 -16.93 2.92
CA LEU A 190 2.36 -15.65 2.49
C LEU A 190 3.21 -15.11 1.33
N ASN A 191 2.61 -14.40 0.36
CA ASN A 191 3.40 -13.71 -0.67
C ASN A 191 4.52 -12.87 0.01
N PRO A 192 5.80 -13.07 -0.32
CA PRO A 192 6.87 -12.42 0.44
C PRO A 192 6.88 -10.89 0.32
N LEU A 193 6.29 -10.30 -0.73
CA LEU A 193 6.06 -8.85 -0.81
C LEU A 193 5.05 -8.34 0.24
N LEU A 194 4.18 -9.24 0.72
CA LEU A 194 3.19 -8.95 1.76
C LEU A 194 3.71 -9.28 3.17
N GLN A 195 4.91 -9.87 3.30
CA GLN A 195 5.58 -10.10 4.57
C GLN A 195 6.23 -8.80 5.09
N ASN A 196 5.40 -7.77 5.26
CA ASN A 196 5.73 -6.46 5.81
C ASN A 196 4.75 -6.11 6.93
N TYR A 197 5.22 -5.44 8.00
CA TYR A 197 4.38 -5.03 9.12
C TYR A 197 3.14 -4.22 8.71
N TRP A 198 3.21 -3.42 7.64
CA TRP A 198 2.05 -2.70 7.11
C TRP A 198 0.90 -3.63 6.71
N MET A 199 1.18 -4.81 6.17
CA MET A 199 0.15 -5.82 5.86
C MET A 199 -0.63 -6.26 7.11
N VAL A 200 -0.03 -6.17 8.29
CA VAL A 200 -0.68 -6.51 9.57
C VAL A 200 -1.65 -5.42 10.03
N ILE A 201 -1.31 -4.15 9.83
CA ILE A 201 -2.05 -3.04 10.45
C ILE A 201 -2.89 -2.21 9.47
N HIS A 202 -2.47 -2.06 8.22
CA HIS A 202 -3.13 -1.21 7.24
C HIS A 202 -4.49 -1.78 6.81
N PRO A 203 -4.61 -3.04 6.35
CA PRO A 203 -5.90 -3.57 5.91
C PRO A 203 -6.99 -3.49 7.00
N PRO A 204 -6.75 -3.88 8.27
CA PRO A 204 -7.75 -3.70 9.33
C PRO A 204 -8.24 -2.25 9.50
N VAL A 205 -7.36 -1.26 9.42
CA VAL A 205 -7.74 0.16 9.54
C VAL A 205 -8.49 0.66 8.31
N LEU A 206 -8.03 0.30 7.11
CA LEU A 206 -8.71 0.66 5.86
C LEU A 206 -10.12 0.05 5.79
N PHE A 207 -10.26 -1.23 6.14
CA PHE A 207 -11.56 -1.91 6.18
C PHE A 207 -12.48 -1.33 7.26
N LEU A 208 -11.97 -0.88 8.41
CA LEU A 208 -12.78 -0.13 9.37
C LEU A 208 -13.29 1.19 8.77
N GLY A 209 -12.43 1.89 8.02
CA GLY A 209 -12.80 3.06 7.23
C GLY A 209 -13.96 2.76 6.29
N PHE A 210 -13.80 1.77 5.41
CA PHE A 210 -14.84 1.31 4.47
C PHE A 210 -16.12 0.90 5.18
N ALA A 211 -16.04 0.01 6.17
CA ALA A 211 -17.18 -0.47 6.95
C ALA A 211 -17.93 0.67 7.63
N SER A 212 -17.23 1.67 8.15
CA SER A 212 -17.87 2.78 8.85
C SER A 212 -18.71 3.67 7.94
N THR A 213 -18.42 3.76 6.65
CA THR A 213 -19.18 4.60 5.69
C THR A 213 -20.63 4.13 5.51
N VAL A 214 -20.93 2.85 5.84
CA VAL A 214 -22.31 2.34 5.84
C VAL A 214 -23.19 3.06 6.86
N ILE A 215 -22.62 3.60 7.93
CA ILE A 215 -23.39 4.24 9.00
C ILE A 215 -24.03 5.57 8.54
N PRO A 216 -23.28 6.57 8.01
CA PRO A 216 -23.91 7.77 7.46
C PRO A 216 -24.83 7.47 6.27
N PHE A 217 -24.50 6.47 5.45
CA PHE A 217 -25.40 5.94 4.41
C PHE A 217 -26.72 5.42 5.00
N ALA A 218 -26.66 4.56 6.02
CA ALA A 218 -27.82 3.96 6.67
C ALA A 218 -28.68 5.01 7.40
N PHE A 219 -28.08 6.05 7.96
CA PHE A 219 -28.82 7.20 8.48
C PHE A 219 -29.57 7.96 7.37
N ALA A 220 -28.91 8.20 6.22
CA ALA A 220 -29.53 8.84 5.07
C ALA A 220 -30.71 7.99 4.54
N ILE A 221 -30.51 6.70 4.27
CA ILE A 221 -31.58 5.79 3.85
C ILE A 221 -32.70 5.71 4.90
N GLY A 222 -32.34 5.59 6.18
CA GLY A 222 -33.28 5.56 7.29
C GLY A 222 -34.15 6.81 7.37
N GLY A 223 -33.58 8.00 7.17
CA GLY A 223 -34.32 9.27 7.12
C GLY A 223 -35.30 9.35 5.94
N LEU A 224 -34.87 8.92 4.75
CA LEU A 224 -35.74 8.87 3.56
C LEU A 224 -36.88 7.85 3.72
N TRP A 225 -36.58 6.69 4.32
CA TRP A 225 -37.52 5.61 4.52
C TRP A 225 -38.57 5.93 5.58
N THR A 226 -38.13 6.41 6.74
CA THR A 226 -39.03 6.78 7.86
C THR A 226 -39.74 8.12 7.65
N LYS A 227 -39.36 8.86 6.59
CA LYS A 227 -39.84 10.22 6.28
C LYS A 227 -39.44 11.28 7.33
N ASP A 228 -38.61 10.92 8.31
CA ASP A 228 -37.94 11.91 9.16
C ASP A 228 -36.68 12.42 8.43
N LEU A 229 -36.91 13.44 7.60
CA LEU A 229 -35.89 13.95 6.69
C LEU A 229 -34.79 14.78 7.39
N LYS A 230 -34.96 15.09 8.68
CA LYS A 230 -34.09 16.04 9.41
C LYS A 230 -33.43 15.41 10.64
N GLY A 231 -34.14 14.57 11.38
CA GLY A 231 -33.75 14.12 12.72
C GLY A 231 -32.46 13.30 12.79
N TRP A 232 -32.02 12.72 11.67
CA TRP A 232 -30.80 11.92 11.57
C TRP A 232 -29.53 12.77 11.48
N THR A 233 -29.63 14.01 10.98
CA THR A 233 -28.49 14.83 10.55
C THR A 233 -27.46 15.09 11.66
N LYS A 234 -27.92 15.47 12.86
CA LYS A 234 -27.04 15.69 14.02
C LYS A 234 -26.42 14.38 14.52
N ARG A 235 -27.14 13.26 14.41
CA ARG A 235 -26.69 11.93 14.85
C ARG A 235 -25.63 11.36 13.91
N ALA A 236 -25.80 11.54 12.60
CA ALA A 236 -24.85 11.06 11.60
C ALA A 236 -23.52 11.85 11.62
N LEU A 237 -23.51 13.14 11.98
CA LEU A 237 -22.30 13.96 11.88
C LEU A 237 -21.06 13.39 12.61
N PRO A 238 -21.12 12.95 13.88
CA PRO A 238 -20.01 12.27 14.52
C PRO A 238 -19.55 11.00 13.79
N TRP A 239 -20.49 10.20 13.27
CA TRP A 239 -20.19 8.99 12.51
C TRP A 239 -19.50 9.32 11.18
N SER A 240 -19.96 10.34 10.46
CA SER A 240 -19.30 10.80 9.23
C SER A 240 -17.86 11.28 9.50
N LEU A 241 -17.63 12.01 10.59
CA LEU A 241 -16.28 12.45 11.00
C LEU A 241 -15.39 11.29 11.40
N PHE A 242 -15.93 10.29 12.12
CA PHE A 242 -15.23 9.05 12.42
C PHE A 242 -14.81 8.33 11.12
N SER A 243 -15.76 8.15 10.20
CA SER A 243 -15.52 7.49 8.92
C SER A 243 -14.46 8.19 8.10
N ALA A 244 -14.54 9.52 7.95
CA ALA A 244 -13.55 10.28 7.20
C ALA A 244 -12.16 10.23 7.87
N GLY A 245 -12.09 10.32 9.21
CA GLY A 245 -10.81 10.27 9.93
C GLY A 245 -10.12 8.90 9.86
N VAL A 246 -10.87 7.81 10.05
CA VAL A 246 -10.31 6.45 9.95
C VAL A 246 -9.96 6.11 8.51
N LEU A 247 -10.80 6.49 7.54
CA LEU A 247 -10.50 6.27 6.13
C LEU A 247 -9.27 7.09 5.68
N SER A 248 -9.11 8.34 6.16
CA SER A 248 -7.87 9.10 5.98
C SER A 248 -6.65 8.35 6.52
N LEU A 249 -6.74 7.82 7.73
CA LEU A 249 -5.65 7.05 8.33
C LEU A 249 -5.34 5.80 7.51
N GLY A 250 -6.35 5.03 7.13
CA GLY A 250 -6.21 3.82 6.31
C GLY A 250 -5.52 4.11 4.97
N ILE A 251 -6.02 5.09 4.20
CA ILE A 251 -5.43 5.49 2.91
C ILE A 251 -3.95 5.89 3.09
N MET A 252 -3.65 6.71 4.10
CA MET A 252 -2.28 7.19 4.31
C MET A 252 -1.33 6.11 4.87
N MET A 253 -1.82 5.13 5.61
CA MET A 253 -1.03 3.94 5.96
C MET A 253 -0.69 3.11 4.72
N GLY A 254 -1.61 3.05 3.74
CA GLY A 254 -1.34 2.42 2.44
C GLY A 254 -0.27 3.18 1.67
N ALA A 255 -0.38 4.52 1.63
CA ALA A 255 0.65 5.39 1.05
C ALA A 255 2.03 5.23 1.72
N ALA A 256 2.07 5.09 3.06
CA ALA A 256 3.30 4.84 3.80
C ALA A 256 3.90 3.47 3.49
N TRP A 257 3.06 2.43 3.35
CA TRP A 257 3.52 1.12 2.90
C TRP A 257 4.07 1.16 1.48
N ALA A 258 3.38 1.81 0.55
CA ALA A 258 3.86 1.98 -0.82
C ALA A 258 5.18 2.75 -0.88
N TYR A 259 5.32 3.78 -0.04
CA TYR A 259 6.55 4.53 0.14
C TYR A 259 7.70 3.66 0.64
N GLU A 260 7.46 2.83 1.66
CA GLU A 260 8.48 1.93 2.19
C GLU A 260 8.83 0.81 1.22
N SER A 261 7.89 0.32 0.43
CA SER A 261 8.15 -0.76 -0.53
C SER A 261 8.81 -0.27 -1.82
N LEU A 262 8.62 1.00 -2.23
CA LEU A 262 9.06 1.67 -3.48
C LEU A 262 8.75 0.99 -4.82
N THR A 263 8.63 -0.33 -4.85
CA THR A 263 8.22 -1.16 -5.99
C THR A 263 6.80 -0.88 -6.44
N PHE A 264 5.99 -0.21 -5.61
CA PHE A 264 4.64 0.25 -5.94
C PHE A 264 4.61 1.67 -6.56
N GLY A 265 5.76 2.27 -6.87
CA GLY A 265 5.84 3.56 -7.59
C GLY A 265 6.03 4.80 -6.70
N GLY A 266 6.29 4.64 -5.40
CA GLY A 266 6.48 5.72 -4.43
C GLY A 266 5.36 5.75 -3.39
N TYR A 267 5.08 6.90 -2.78
CA TYR A 267 3.99 7.02 -1.79
C TYR A 267 2.59 7.11 -2.41
N TRP A 268 2.48 7.45 -3.70
CA TRP A 268 1.23 7.46 -4.46
C TRP A 268 1.54 7.39 -5.95
N ALA A 269 1.02 6.38 -6.64
CA ALA A 269 1.33 6.13 -8.06
C ALA A 269 0.08 6.17 -8.95
N TRP A 270 -1.05 6.67 -8.43
CA TRP A 270 -2.36 6.62 -9.08
C TRP A 270 -2.78 5.19 -9.46
N ASP A 271 -2.33 4.20 -8.68
CA ASP A 271 -2.75 2.81 -8.86
C ASP A 271 -4.29 2.70 -8.77
N PRO A 272 -4.96 1.92 -9.64
CA PRO A 272 -6.41 1.80 -9.65
C PRO A 272 -7.04 1.44 -8.30
N VAL A 273 -6.38 0.60 -7.48
CA VAL A 273 -6.88 0.20 -6.15
C VAL A 273 -6.70 1.33 -5.14
N GLU A 274 -5.56 2.02 -5.17
CA GLU A 274 -5.33 3.25 -4.38
C GLU A 274 -6.41 4.30 -4.69
N ASN A 275 -6.65 4.56 -5.98
CA ASN A 275 -7.68 5.49 -6.45
C ASN A 275 -9.08 5.09 -5.99
N ALA A 276 -9.41 3.81 -6.07
CA ALA A 276 -10.71 3.28 -5.65
C ALA A 276 -10.95 3.48 -4.13
N SER A 277 -9.90 3.58 -3.32
CA SER A 277 -10.01 3.91 -1.89
C SER A 277 -10.19 5.42 -1.62
N LEU A 278 -9.59 6.28 -2.45
CA LEU A 278 -9.64 7.75 -2.31
C LEU A 278 -10.99 8.36 -2.71
N VAL A 279 -11.60 7.89 -3.79
CA VAL A 279 -12.85 8.47 -4.35
C VAL A 279 -14.00 8.47 -3.33
N PRO A 280 -14.29 7.38 -2.58
CA PRO A 280 -15.31 7.38 -1.53
C PRO A 280 -15.04 8.42 -0.43
N TRP A 281 -13.76 8.66 -0.11
CA TRP A 281 -13.34 9.63 0.90
C TRP A 281 -13.63 11.07 0.46
N LEU A 282 -13.30 11.44 -0.78
CA LEU A 282 -13.59 12.77 -1.33
C LEU A 282 -15.09 13.09 -1.27
N VAL A 283 -15.93 12.12 -1.66
CA VAL A 283 -17.38 12.24 -1.62
C VAL A 283 -17.91 12.28 -0.18
N LEU A 284 -17.32 11.53 0.75
CA LEU A 284 -17.67 11.59 2.17
C LEU A 284 -17.37 12.97 2.77
N VAL A 285 -16.19 13.52 2.48
CA VAL A 285 -15.78 14.85 2.96
C VAL A 285 -16.71 15.92 2.39
N ALA A 286 -17.09 15.84 1.12
CA ALA A 286 -18.11 16.71 0.53
C ALA A 286 -19.44 16.60 1.31
N GLY A 287 -19.90 15.38 1.63
CA GLY A 287 -21.09 15.12 2.44
C GLY A 287 -21.02 15.69 3.86
N ILE A 288 -19.86 15.64 4.52
CA ILE A 288 -19.65 16.25 5.84
C ILE A 288 -19.82 17.76 5.76
N HIS A 289 -19.25 18.40 4.73
CA HIS A 289 -19.34 19.85 4.57
C HIS A 289 -20.78 20.29 4.28
N THR A 290 -21.51 19.61 3.41
CA THR A 290 -22.92 19.93 3.16
C THR A 290 -23.82 19.63 4.37
N LEU A 291 -23.50 18.60 5.16
CA LEU A 291 -24.20 18.32 6.41
C LEU A 291 -23.96 19.44 7.45
N LEU A 292 -22.74 19.98 7.51
CA LEU A 292 -22.43 21.13 8.37
C LEU A 292 -23.17 22.38 7.92
N ILE A 293 -23.25 22.65 6.61
CA ILE A 293 -24.08 23.74 6.06
C ILE A 293 -25.53 23.57 6.54
N TYR A 294 -26.12 22.40 6.32
CA TYR A 294 -27.50 22.12 6.72
C TYR A 294 -27.75 22.35 8.21
N ASN A 295 -26.86 21.84 9.08
CA ASN A 295 -27.00 21.99 10.52
C ASN A 295 -26.89 23.45 11.00
N HIS A 296 -26.30 24.34 10.20
CA HIS A 296 -26.11 25.76 10.56
C HIS A 296 -27.12 26.71 9.89
N THR A 297 -27.47 26.48 8.63
CA THR A 297 -28.30 27.42 7.83
C THR A 297 -29.54 26.78 7.24
N GLY A 298 -29.67 25.45 7.27
CA GLY A 298 -30.77 24.72 6.66
C GLY A 298 -30.64 24.46 5.15
N HIS A 299 -29.58 24.97 4.50
CA HIS A 299 -29.29 24.71 3.09
C HIS A 299 -28.64 23.32 2.87
N SER A 300 -28.52 22.89 1.62
CA SER A 300 -27.69 21.74 1.22
C SER A 300 -28.06 20.35 1.76
N LEU A 301 -29.30 20.14 2.25
CA LEU A 301 -29.75 18.82 2.69
C LEU A 301 -29.83 17.80 1.55
N ARG A 302 -30.30 18.21 0.36
CA ARG A 302 -30.38 17.35 -0.84
C ARG A 302 -28.99 16.82 -1.26
N PRO A 303 -27.97 17.68 -1.46
CA PRO A 303 -26.59 17.22 -1.65
C PRO A 303 -26.10 16.30 -0.54
N THR A 304 -26.43 16.59 0.72
CA THR A 304 -25.98 15.75 1.85
C THR A 304 -26.49 14.30 1.74
N TYR A 305 -27.77 14.13 1.39
CA TYR A 305 -28.31 12.80 1.10
C TYR A 305 -27.56 12.13 -0.06
N LEU A 306 -27.37 12.85 -1.17
CA LEU A 306 -26.69 12.33 -2.35
C LEU A 306 -25.26 11.89 -2.03
N PHE A 307 -24.48 12.70 -1.31
CA PHE A 307 -23.09 12.41 -0.98
C PHE A 307 -22.93 11.20 -0.05
N PHE A 308 -23.78 11.05 0.97
CA PHE A 308 -23.72 9.86 1.83
C PHE A 308 -24.20 8.60 1.11
N ILE A 309 -25.15 8.72 0.18
CA ILE A 309 -25.52 7.61 -0.72
C ILE A 309 -24.34 7.24 -1.61
N LEU A 310 -23.77 8.19 -2.34
CA LEU A 310 -22.67 7.95 -3.27
C LEU A 310 -21.42 7.41 -2.57
N SER A 311 -21.05 7.94 -1.40
CA SER A 311 -19.83 7.52 -0.70
C SER A 311 -19.83 6.01 -0.40
N PHE A 312 -20.90 5.46 0.17
CA PHE A 312 -20.98 4.03 0.45
C PHE A 312 -21.12 3.19 -0.83
N LEU A 313 -21.89 3.66 -1.82
CA LEU A 313 -22.00 2.96 -3.11
C LEU A 313 -20.64 2.91 -3.84
N LEU A 314 -19.80 3.93 -3.69
CA LEU A 314 -18.44 3.96 -4.22
C LEU A 314 -17.50 3.01 -3.47
N VAL A 315 -17.72 2.74 -2.18
CA VAL A 315 -17.02 1.66 -1.45
C VAL A 315 -17.41 0.29 -2.02
N LEU A 316 -18.69 0.06 -2.29
CA LEU A 316 -19.15 -1.18 -2.96
C LEU A 316 -18.57 -1.29 -4.39
N TYR A 317 -18.51 -0.19 -5.11
CA TYR A 317 -17.92 -0.16 -6.45
C TYR A 317 -16.40 -0.39 -6.40
N SER A 318 -15.69 0.19 -5.43
CA SER A 318 -14.28 -0.09 -5.17
C SER A 318 -14.06 -1.58 -4.92
N THR A 319 -14.92 -2.21 -4.12
CA THR A 319 -14.87 -3.66 -3.87
C THR A 319 -15.06 -4.47 -5.16
N TYR A 320 -15.98 -4.06 -6.03
CA TYR A 320 -16.14 -4.68 -7.35
C TYR A 320 -14.85 -4.54 -8.17
N LEU A 321 -14.33 -3.31 -8.31
CA LEU A 321 -13.12 -3.03 -9.09
C LEU A 321 -11.91 -3.86 -8.63
N THR A 322 -11.69 -3.95 -7.32
CA THR A 322 -10.52 -4.62 -6.77
C THR A 322 -10.63 -6.14 -6.81
N ARG A 323 -11.85 -6.71 -6.91
CA ARG A 323 -12.09 -8.16 -6.77
C ARG A 323 -12.63 -8.84 -8.01
N SER A 324 -12.98 -8.10 -9.03
CA SER A 324 -13.55 -8.67 -10.25
C SER A 324 -12.52 -9.33 -11.18
N GLY A 325 -11.23 -9.10 -10.93
CA GLY A 325 -10.17 -9.39 -11.90
C GLY A 325 -10.13 -8.39 -13.06
N ASP A 326 -10.94 -7.33 -13.05
CA ASP A 326 -10.95 -6.34 -14.13
C ASP A 326 -9.70 -5.45 -14.17
N LEU A 327 -9.01 -5.32 -13.03
CA LEU A 327 -7.84 -4.48 -12.88
C LEU A 327 -6.52 -5.26 -12.81
N GLN A 328 -6.53 -6.59 -12.97
CA GLN A 328 -5.35 -7.45 -12.75
C GLN A 328 -4.12 -7.06 -13.58
N ASP A 329 -4.33 -6.53 -14.80
CA ASP A 329 -3.24 -6.15 -15.71
C ASP A 329 -2.76 -4.70 -15.48
N THR A 330 -3.49 -3.92 -14.68
CA THR A 330 -3.28 -2.48 -14.48
C THR A 330 -2.96 -2.09 -13.04
N SER A 331 -3.13 -3.01 -12.09
CA SER A 331 -2.90 -2.77 -10.67
C SER A 331 -2.20 -3.96 -10.02
N VAL A 332 -1.19 -3.65 -9.23
CA VAL A 332 -0.44 -4.64 -8.43
C VAL A 332 -1.21 -5.12 -7.20
N HIS A 333 -2.29 -4.42 -6.84
CA HIS A 333 -3.10 -4.70 -5.65
C HIS A 333 -4.43 -5.41 -5.99
N ALA A 334 -4.73 -5.63 -7.27
CA ALA A 334 -5.98 -6.22 -7.69
C ALA A 334 -6.00 -7.74 -7.45
N PHE A 335 -7.16 -8.25 -7.03
CA PHE A 335 -7.39 -9.68 -6.86
C PHE A 335 -7.81 -10.33 -8.19
N THR A 336 -7.50 -11.62 -8.31
CA THR A 336 -7.96 -12.47 -9.41
C THR A 336 -9.44 -12.82 -9.29
N ASP A 337 -10.11 -13.12 -10.42
CA ASP A 337 -11.52 -13.53 -10.41
C ASP A 337 -11.71 -14.91 -9.76
N LEU A 338 -12.58 -15.00 -8.75
CA LEU A 338 -12.97 -16.24 -8.08
C LEU A 338 -14.26 -16.86 -8.63
N GLY A 339 -14.79 -16.36 -9.76
CA GLY A 339 -16.08 -16.75 -10.35
C GLY A 339 -17.28 -16.07 -9.69
N MET A 340 -17.05 -15.03 -8.89
CA MET A 340 -18.05 -14.33 -8.07
C MET A 340 -18.48 -12.98 -8.65
N ASN A 341 -18.03 -12.68 -9.87
CA ASN A 341 -18.32 -11.42 -10.56
C ASN A 341 -19.81 -11.06 -10.65
N TRP A 342 -20.67 -12.04 -10.93
CA TRP A 342 -22.11 -11.84 -10.96
C TRP A 342 -22.66 -11.47 -9.57
N GLN A 343 -22.13 -12.05 -8.49
CA GLN A 343 -22.54 -11.82 -7.12
C GLN A 343 -22.10 -10.44 -6.64
N LEU A 344 -20.87 -10.02 -6.96
CA LEU A 344 -20.38 -8.67 -6.69
C LEU A 344 -21.24 -7.60 -7.38
N ARG A 345 -21.58 -7.79 -8.66
CA ARG A 345 -22.49 -6.89 -9.39
C ARG A 345 -23.88 -6.88 -8.77
N THR A 346 -24.41 -8.04 -8.40
CA THR A 346 -25.72 -8.15 -7.75
C THR A 346 -25.72 -7.42 -6.41
N PHE A 347 -24.68 -7.60 -5.59
CA PHE A 347 -24.53 -6.87 -4.33
C PHE A 347 -24.52 -5.37 -4.55
N LEU A 348 -23.75 -4.86 -5.53
CA LEU A 348 -23.75 -3.45 -5.89
C LEU A 348 -25.16 -2.96 -6.30
N PHE A 349 -25.82 -3.60 -7.26
CA PHE A 349 -27.11 -3.15 -7.78
C PHE A 349 -28.25 -3.26 -6.77
N LEU A 350 -28.21 -4.26 -5.87
CA LEU A 350 -29.18 -4.41 -4.77
C LEU A 350 -29.16 -3.22 -3.81
N LEU A 351 -28.05 -2.50 -3.70
CA LEU A 351 -27.94 -1.30 -2.87
C LEU A 351 -28.11 -0.02 -3.69
N VAL A 352 -27.57 0.05 -4.90
CA VAL A 352 -27.68 1.21 -5.80
C VAL A 352 -29.13 1.51 -6.15
N ILE A 353 -29.85 0.52 -6.70
CA ILE A 353 -31.18 0.73 -7.30
C ILE A 353 -32.20 1.21 -6.25
N PRO A 354 -32.40 0.51 -5.11
CA PRO A 354 -33.37 0.95 -4.11
C PRO A 354 -33.02 2.29 -3.47
N SER A 355 -31.71 2.57 -3.27
CA SER A 355 -31.26 3.84 -2.67
C SER A 355 -31.63 5.03 -3.54
N PHE A 356 -31.38 4.95 -4.85
CA PHE A 356 -31.74 6.03 -5.79
C PHE A 356 -33.24 6.13 -6.02
N ILE A 357 -33.96 5.00 -6.14
CA ILE A 357 -35.43 5.02 -6.22
C ILE A 357 -36.01 5.76 -5.00
N LEU A 358 -35.53 5.44 -3.80
CA LEU A 358 -36.00 6.05 -2.57
C LEU A 358 -35.63 7.55 -2.51
N PHE A 359 -34.40 7.91 -2.89
CA PHE A 359 -33.94 9.30 -2.97
C PHE A 359 -34.81 10.12 -3.92
N PHE A 360 -35.00 9.68 -5.17
CA PHE A 360 -35.80 10.41 -6.16
C PHE A 360 -37.27 10.47 -5.78
N LYS A 361 -37.85 9.39 -5.24
CA LYS A 361 -39.23 9.36 -4.74
C LYS A 361 -39.46 10.37 -3.61
N ARG A 362 -38.46 10.63 -2.79
CA ARG A 362 -38.54 11.58 -1.66
C ARG A 362 -37.98 12.96 -1.98
N TYR A 363 -37.32 13.14 -3.12
CA TYR A 363 -36.57 14.35 -3.47
C TYR A 363 -37.37 15.65 -3.29
N LYS A 364 -38.62 15.67 -3.77
CA LYS A 364 -39.52 16.84 -3.65
C LYS A 364 -39.89 17.19 -2.20
N HIS A 365 -39.83 16.22 -1.29
CA HIS A 365 -40.18 16.39 0.13
C HIS A 365 -38.96 16.80 0.96
N ILE A 366 -37.74 16.64 0.43
CA ILE A 366 -36.52 17.06 1.12
C ILE A 366 -36.54 18.59 1.26
N PRO A 367 -36.50 19.11 2.50
CA PRO A 367 -36.45 20.55 2.76
C PRO A 367 -35.37 21.22 1.94
N TYR A 368 -35.73 22.31 1.27
CA TYR A 368 -34.78 23.17 0.57
C TYR A 368 -35.21 24.63 0.78
N ILE A 369 -34.22 25.52 0.75
CA ILE A 369 -34.45 26.96 0.81
C ILE A 369 -34.24 27.46 -0.63
N ALA A 370 -35.26 28.08 -1.22
CA ALA A 370 -35.25 28.56 -2.61
C ALA A 370 -34.53 29.91 -2.79
N LYS A 371 -33.66 30.28 -1.86
CA LYS A 371 -32.86 31.50 -1.88
C LYS A 371 -31.42 31.13 -2.17
N GLU A 372 -30.75 31.88 -3.05
CA GLU A 372 -29.32 31.74 -3.25
C GLU A 372 -28.55 32.15 -1.99
N GLU A 373 -27.47 31.43 -1.72
CA GLU A 373 -26.55 31.75 -0.64
C GLU A 373 -25.72 32.99 -1.03
N GLU A 374 -25.46 33.89 -0.09
CA GLU A 374 -24.61 35.05 -0.40
C GLU A 374 -23.19 34.58 -0.72
N THR A 375 -22.53 35.18 -1.72
CA THR A 375 -21.12 34.88 -2.05
C THR A 375 -20.16 35.25 -0.92
N SER A 376 -20.58 36.12 0.00
CA SER A 376 -19.84 36.46 1.22
C SER A 376 -19.99 35.42 2.33
N SER A 377 -20.89 34.45 2.16
CA SER A 377 -21.22 33.46 3.19
C SER A 377 -20.27 32.27 3.19
N ARG A 378 -20.13 31.64 4.35
CA ARG A 378 -19.33 30.42 4.51
C ARG A 378 -19.95 29.24 3.78
N GLU A 379 -21.27 29.11 3.82
CA GLU A 379 -21.99 28.00 3.19
C GLU A 379 -21.78 27.95 1.69
N PHE A 380 -21.78 29.10 1.00
CA PHE A 380 -21.54 29.18 -0.44
C PHE A 380 -20.19 28.55 -0.82
N TRP A 381 -19.11 28.97 -0.17
CA TRP A 381 -17.77 28.46 -0.47
C TRP A 381 -17.53 27.04 0.03
N MET A 382 -18.19 26.62 1.10
CA MET A 382 -18.21 25.21 1.51
C MET A 382 -18.91 24.34 0.48
N PHE A 383 -20.00 24.82 -0.14
CA PHE A 383 -20.70 24.11 -1.20
C PHE A 383 -19.88 24.04 -2.49
N VAL A 384 -19.23 25.14 -2.89
CA VAL A 384 -18.28 25.17 -4.01
C VAL A 384 -17.15 24.16 -3.78
N GLY A 385 -16.56 24.14 -2.58
CA GLY A 385 -15.54 23.15 -2.22
C GLY A 385 -16.05 21.71 -2.33
N ALA A 386 -17.27 21.44 -1.85
CA ALA A 386 -17.89 20.11 -1.99
C ALA A 386 -18.11 19.72 -3.46
N LEU A 387 -18.46 20.66 -4.34
CA LEU A 387 -18.60 20.42 -5.77
C LEU A 387 -17.24 20.12 -6.43
N VAL A 388 -16.19 20.85 -6.07
CA VAL A 388 -14.83 20.61 -6.56
C VAL A 388 -14.34 19.22 -6.15
N LEU A 389 -14.62 18.80 -4.91
CA LEU A 389 -14.31 17.43 -4.44
C LEU A 389 -15.10 16.37 -5.23
N LEU A 390 -16.37 16.62 -5.55
CA LEU A 390 -17.17 15.72 -6.39
C LEU A 390 -16.60 15.62 -7.81
N LEU A 391 -16.19 16.74 -8.42
CA LEU A 391 -15.60 16.75 -9.75
C LEU A 391 -14.25 16.02 -9.77
N SER A 392 -13.42 16.22 -8.73
CA SER A 392 -12.18 15.46 -8.53
C SER A 392 -12.48 13.96 -8.43
N ALA A 393 -13.41 13.56 -7.57
CA ALA A 393 -13.84 12.17 -7.42
C ALA A 393 -14.34 11.57 -8.75
N ALA A 394 -15.16 12.32 -9.50
CA ALA A 394 -15.67 11.90 -10.80
C ALA A 394 -14.54 11.72 -11.83
N SER A 395 -13.60 12.68 -11.91
CA SER A 395 -12.47 12.57 -12.84
C SER A 395 -11.59 11.35 -12.55
N ILE A 396 -11.27 11.11 -11.28
CA ILE A 396 -10.45 9.97 -10.85
C ILE A 396 -11.17 8.66 -11.17
N ILE A 397 -12.44 8.51 -10.74
CA ILE A 397 -13.13 7.23 -10.90
C ILE A 397 -13.41 6.91 -12.37
N LEU A 398 -13.78 7.89 -13.20
CA LEU A 398 -14.00 7.68 -14.62
C LEU A 398 -12.74 7.17 -15.31
N MET A 399 -11.57 7.72 -14.93
CA MET A 399 -10.30 7.26 -15.47
C MET A 399 -9.93 5.86 -14.98
N THR A 400 -10.07 5.61 -13.68
CA THR A 400 -9.82 4.29 -13.08
C THR A 400 -10.75 3.20 -13.65
N SER A 401 -11.95 3.56 -14.09
CA SER A 401 -12.95 2.65 -14.65
C SER A 401 -12.74 2.32 -16.14
N VAL A 402 -11.73 2.88 -16.81
CA VAL A 402 -11.48 2.63 -18.25
C VAL A 402 -11.39 1.14 -18.61
N PRO A 403 -10.68 0.27 -17.87
CA PRO A 403 -10.66 -1.17 -18.17
C PRO A 403 -12.06 -1.80 -18.14
N VAL A 404 -12.90 -1.37 -17.19
CA VAL A 404 -14.30 -1.85 -17.08
C VAL A 404 -15.14 -1.34 -18.24
N PHE A 405 -14.99 -0.07 -18.64
CA PHE A 405 -15.69 0.47 -19.80
C PHE A 405 -15.30 -0.25 -21.09
N ASN A 406 -14.01 -0.50 -21.31
CA ASN A 406 -13.52 -1.26 -22.46
C ASN A 406 -14.16 -2.66 -22.50
N LYS A 407 -14.16 -3.39 -21.38
CA LYS A 407 -14.83 -4.71 -21.30
C LYS A 407 -16.33 -4.63 -21.56
N LEU A 408 -17.02 -3.62 -21.03
CA LEU A 408 -18.46 -3.44 -21.20
C LEU A 408 -18.82 -3.10 -22.65
N VAL A 409 -18.05 -2.22 -23.30
CA VAL A 409 -18.26 -1.89 -24.71
C VAL A 409 -17.95 -3.09 -25.59
N SER A 410 -16.85 -3.81 -25.37
CA SER A 410 -16.55 -5.04 -26.12
C SER A 410 -17.63 -6.12 -25.98
N PHE A 411 -18.31 -6.18 -24.82
CA PHE A 411 -19.44 -7.08 -24.61
C PHE A 411 -20.66 -6.71 -25.49
N PHE A 412 -20.96 -5.42 -25.66
CA PHE A 412 -22.11 -4.97 -26.44
C PHE A 412 -21.82 -4.77 -27.94
N ALA A 413 -20.61 -4.35 -28.30
CA ALA A 413 -20.21 -4.02 -29.67
C ALA A 413 -19.53 -5.20 -30.41
N GLY A 414 -19.16 -6.27 -29.72
CA GLY A 414 -18.36 -7.36 -30.28
C GLY A 414 -16.86 -7.01 -30.35
N LYS A 415 -15.99 -8.01 -30.13
CA LYS A 415 -14.52 -7.83 -30.05
C LYS A 415 -13.87 -7.34 -31.35
N ASP A 416 -14.50 -7.60 -32.50
CA ASP A 416 -13.91 -7.41 -33.83
C ASP A 416 -14.56 -6.27 -34.63
N THR A 417 -15.10 -5.27 -33.94
CA THR A 417 -15.62 -4.10 -34.65
C THR A 417 -14.53 -3.03 -34.78
N GLU A 418 -14.19 -2.66 -36.03
CA GLU A 418 -13.45 -1.43 -36.38
C GLU A 418 -14.10 -0.14 -35.81
N VAL A 419 -15.28 -0.28 -35.19
CA VAL A 419 -16.11 0.77 -34.60
C VAL A 419 -15.62 1.21 -33.22
N PHE A 420 -14.78 0.42 -32.52
CA PHE A 420 -14.30 0.76 -31.18
C PHE A 420 -12.82 0.50 -30.97
N THR A 421 -12.04 1.57 -30.80
CA THR A 421 -10.67 1.49 -30.26
C THR A 421 -10.75 1.57 -28.73
N PRO A 422 -10.22 0.57 -27.99
CA PRO A 422 -10.17 0.62 -26.54
C PRO A 422 -9.52 1.92 -26.05
N LEU A 423 -10.14 2.56 -25.07
CA LEU A 423 -9.54 3.73 -24.43
C LEU A 423 -8.28 3.27 -23.70
N ALA A 424 -7.15 3.87 -24.04
CA ALA A 424 -5.87 3.63 -23.37
C ALA A 424 -5.31 4.98 -22.91
N PHE A 425 -4.73 5.00 -21.73
CA PHE A 425 -3.92 6.13 -21.29
C PHE A 425 -2.53 6.02 -21.92
N GLY A 426 -1.89 7.16 -22.18
CA GLY A 426 -0.50 7.18 -22.66
C GLY A 426 0.47 6.62 -21.62
N GLU A 427 1.75 6.52 -21.97
CA GLU A 427 2.79 5.93 -21.12
C GLU A 427 2.95 6.62 -19.75
N ASP A 428 2.64 7.93 -19.66
CA ASP A 428 2.67 8.70 -18.41
C ASP A 428 1.27 8.77 -17.75
N THR A 429 0.92 7.70 -17.05
CA THR A 429 -0.33 7.62 -16.28
C THR A 429 -0.39 8.67 -15.19
N GLU A 430 0.72 8.95 -14.50
CA GLU A 430 0.80 9.90 -13.38
C GLU A 430 0.42 11.32 -13.83
N PHE A 431 1.03 11.81 -14.91
CA PHE A 431 0.74 13.13 -15.45
C PHE A 431 -0.72 13.27 -15.92
N THR A 432 -1.31 12.19 -16.42
CA THR A 432 -2.69 12.18 -16.88
C THR A 432 -3.67 12.55 -15.77
N TYR A 433 -3.44 12.08 -14.54
CA TYR A 433 -4.20 12.49 -13.35
C TYR A 433 -3.74 13.86 -12.84
N ASN A 434 -2.43 14.04 -12.66
CA ASN A 434 -1.85 15.23 -12.03
C ASN A 434 -2.20 16.53 -12.76
N ARG A 435 -2.32 16.53 -14.10
CA ARG A 435 -2.70 17.71 -14.88
C ARG A 435 -4.10 18.24 -14.55
N ILE A 436 -5.00 17.40 -14.03
CA ILE A 436 -6.33 17.81 -13.56
C ILE A 436 -6.28 18.08 -12.06
N GLN A 437 -5.70 17.17 -11.29
CA GLN A 437 -5.71 17.24 -9.82
C GLN A 437 -4.91 18.41 -9.26
N ILE A 438 -3.94 18.95 -10.02
CA ILE A 438 -3.22 20.15 -9.59
C ILE A 438 -4.14 21.36 -9.43
N PHE A 439 -5.14 21.53 -10.32
CA PHE A 439 -6.11 22.62 -10.23
C PHE A 439 -7.08 22.41 -9.07
N VAL A 440 -7.45 21.17 -8.80
CA VAL A 440 -8.22 20.79 -7.61
C VAL A 440 -7.43 21.16 -6.35
N ALA A 441 -6.13 20.82 -6.29
CA ALA A 441 -5.27 21.13 -5.17
C ALA A 441 -5.14 22.65 -4.93
N ILE A 442 -5.01 23.46 -5.99
CA ILE A 442 -5.00 24.93 -5.89
C ILE A 442 -6.31 25.43 -5.26
N ILE A 443 -7.45 25.04 -5.82
CA ILE A 443 -8.76 25.53 -5.36
C ILE A 443 -9.04 25.08 -3.93
N VAL A 444 -8.86 23.79 -3.63
CA VAL A 444 -9.11 23.24 -2.30
C VAL A 444 -8.12 23.81 -1.29
N GLY A 445 -6.84 23.99 -1.65
CA GLY A 445 -5.83 24.63 -0.79
C GLY A 445 -6.22 26.04 -0.38
N LEU A 446 -6.71 26.86 -1.32
CA LEU A 446 -7.23 28.19 -1.04
C LEU A 446 -8.49 28.15 -0.16
N LEU A 447 -9.48 27.32 -0.51
CA LEU A 447 -10.74 27.25 0.23
C LEU A 447 -10.57 26.73 1.66
N THR A 448 -9.60 25.83 1.88
CA THR A 448 -9.21 25.27 3.17
C THR A 448 -8.79 26.35 4.17
N GLY A 449 -8.09 27.39 3.72
CA GLY A 449 -7.74 28.56 4.55
C GLY A 449 -8.85 29.60 4.59
N PHE A 450 -9.35 30.00 3.41
CA PHE A 450 -10.30 31.10 3.24
C PHE A 450 -11.63 30.85 3.97
N GLY A 451 -12.20 29.65 3.84
CA GLY A 451 -13.51 29.32 4.41
C GLY A 451 -13.58 29.41 5.93
N MET A 452 -12.44 29.35 6.63
CA MET A 452 -12.39 29.49 8.09
C MET A 452 -12.66 30.91 8.57
N TYR A 453 -12.38 31.92 7.76
CA TYR A 453 -12.56 33.34 8.09
C TYR A 453 -13.96 33.87 7.69
N LEU A 454 -14.74 33.06 6.98
CA LEU A 454 -16.12 33.35 6.63
C LEU A 454 -17.08 32.95 7.76
N ARG A 455 -18.16 33.72 7.88
CA ARG A 455 -19.30 33.44 8.77
C ARG A 455 -20.46 32.89 7.96
N TYR A 456 -21.30 32.10 8.63
CA TYR A 456 -22.55 31.65 8.04
C TYR A 456 -23.46 32.83 7.74
N LYS A 457 -24.27 32.73 6.67
CA LYS A 457 -25.18 33.74 6.12
C LYS A 457 -24.50 34.94 5.47
N SER A 458 -23.64 35.66 6.19
CA SER A 458 -22.95 36.83 5.63
C SER A 458 -21.68 37.16 6.42
N THR A 459 -20.63 37.60 5.71
CA THR A 459 -19.34 37.95 6.31
C THR A 459 -19.04 39.45 6.20
N GLY A 460 -18.97 40.14 7.33
CA GLY A 460 -18.56 41.54 7.36
C GLY A 460 -17.07 41.75 7.02
N LYS A 461 -16.75 42.90 6.41
CA LYS A 461 -15.40 43.29 5.94
C LYS A 461 -14.30 43.15 7.02
N SER A 462 -14.64 43.34 8.29
CA SER A 462 -13.68 43.24 9.40
C SER A 462 -13.14 41.82 9.62
N ASN A 463 -13.93 40.77 9.37
CA ASN A 463 -13.43 39.39 9.47
C ASN A 463 -12.48 39.09 8.31
N LEU A 464 -12.77 39.59 7.11
CA LEU A 464 -11.93 39.42 5.93
C LEU A 464 -10.58 40.15 6.07
N LYS A 465 -10.57 41.33 6.70
CA LYS A 465 -9.32 42.04 7.04
C LYS A 465 -8.38 41.21 7.92
N ARG A 466 -8.89 40.29 8.75
CA ARG A 466 -8.05 39.40 9.58
C ARG A 466 -7.31 38.34 8.77
N LEU A 467 -7.73 38.08 7.52
CA LEU A 467 -7.06 37.15 6.62
C LEU A 467 -5.84 37.79 5.93
N LEU A 468 -5.78 39.12 5.84
CA LEU A 468 -4.70 39.83 5.16
C LEU A 468 -3.32 39.47 5.73
N TRP A 469 -3.18 39.45 7.05
CA TRP A 469 -1.91 39.13 7.69
C TRP A 469 -1.45 37.68 7.39
N PRO A 470 -2.27 36.64 7.62
CA PRO A 470 -1.94 35.28 7.19
C PRO A 470 -1.63 35.16 5.69
N SER A 471 -2.34 35.87 4.82
CA SER A 471 -2.08 35.87 3.37
C SER A 471 -0.70 36.46 3.03
N VAL A 472 -0.31 37.57 3.65
CA VAL A 472 1.01 38.19 3.44
C VAL A 472 2.12 37.26 3.92
N VAL A 473 1.98 36.69 5.12
CA VAL A 473 2.96 35.73 5.66
C VAL A 473 3.04 34.49 4.77
N ALA A 474 1.91 33.99 4.28
CA ALA A 474 1.89 32.85 3.36
C ALA A 474 2.58 33.13 2.03
N LEU A 475 2.38 34.33 1.45
CA LEU A 475 3.08 34.73 0.23
C LEU A 475 4.59 34.80 0.46
N VAL A 476 5.04 35.42 1.57
CA VAL A 476 6.47 35.50 1.90
C VAL A 476 7.06 34.10 2.05
N VAL A 477 6.43 33.22 2.84
CA VAL A 477 6.92 31.85 3.06
C VAL A 477 6.91 31.03 1.76
N ALA A 478 5.85 31.13 0.95
CA ALA A 478 5.78 30.44 -0.32
C ALA A 478 6.85 30.95 -1.30
N SER A 479 7.09 32.27 -1.37
CA SER A 479 8.18 32.84 -2.17
C SER A 479 9.55 32.34 -1.72
N LEU A 480 9.80 32.24 -0.41
CA LEU A 480 11.05 31.66 0.10
C LEU A 480 11.20 30.19 -0.32
N ILE A 481 10.13 29.39 -0.23
CA ILE A 481 10.14 28.00 -0.69
C ILE A 481 10.40 27.92 -2.20
N LEU A 482 9.80 28.78 -3.01
CA LEU A 482 9.98 28.75 -4.46
C LEU A 482 11.38 29.21 -4.88
N VAL A 483 11.98 30.19 -4.20
CA VAL A 483 13.31 30.72 -4.53
C VAL A 483 14.43 29.83 -4.03
N PHE A 484 14.35 29.37 -2.77
CA PHE A 484 15.42 28.59 -2.14
C PHE A 484 15.18 27.09 -2.19
N GLY A 485 13.97 26.68 -2.55
CA GLY A 485 13.56 25.29 -2.57
C GLY A 485 13.71 24.62 -3.93
N ASP A 486 14.32 25.22 -4.96
CA ASP A 486 14.66 24.55 -6.24
C ASP A 486 13.56 23.59 -6.78
N VAL A 487 12.32 24.07 -6.82
CA VAL A 487 11.16 23.28 -7.28
C VAL A 487 11.13 23.30 -8.81
N ASN A 488 11.44 22.18 -9.46
CA ASN A 488 11.61 22.14 -10.91
C ASN A 488 10.83 20.99 -11.57
N TYR A 489 9.71 21.34 -12.23
CA TYR A 489 8.89 20.46 -13.07
C TYR A 489 8.86 20.94 -14.52
N ARG A 490 10.03 21.22 -15.11
CA ARG A 490 10.09 21.70 -16.50
C ARG A 490 9.71 20.63 -17.53
N GLU A 491 9.77 19.35 -17.18
CA GLU A 491 9.54 18.22 -18.08
C GLU A 491 8.15 18.26 -18.75
N HIS A 492 7.12 18.70 -18.04
CA HIS A 492 5.75 18.80 -18.56
C HIS A 492 5.34 20.22 -18.99
N GLY A 493 6.31 21.13 -19.18
CA GLY A 493 6.11 22.47 -19.72
C GLY A 493 5.82 23.57 -18.70
N ILE A 494 5.99 24.83 -19.14
CA ILE A 494 5.93 26.03 -18.28
C ILE A 494 4.54 26.21 -17.63
N GLY A 495 3.47 25.84 -18.32
CA GLY A 495 2.11 25.94 -17.78
C GLY A 495 1.90 25.04 -16.55
N TYR A 496 2.40 23.81 -16.59
CA TYR A 496 2.31 22.87 -15.47
C TYR A 496 3.20 23.32 -14.30
N LEU A 497 4.41 23.81 -14.59
CA LEU A 497 5.28 24.42 -13.59
C LEU A 497 4.59 25.60 -12.87
N GLY A 498 3.92 26.48 -13.62
CA GLY A 498 3.13 27.58 -13.06
C GLY A 498 1.99 27.09 -12.16
N ALA A 499 1.30 26.01 -12.55
CA ALA A 499 0.26 25.39 -11.72
C ALA A 499 0.83 24.83 -10.41
N ILE A 500 2.00 24.18 -10.43
CA ILE A 500 2.70 23.71 -9.22
C ILE A 500 3.03 24.88 -8.30
N PHE A 501 3.56 25.99 -8.83
CA PHE A 501 3.89 27.17 -8.02
C PHE A 501 2.64 27.75 -7.34
N LEU A 502 1.53 27.86 -8.08
CA LEU A 502 0.25 28.28 -7.51
C LEU A 502 -0.26 27.29 -6.46
N ALA A 503 -0.07 25.99 -6.66
CA ALA A 503 -0.47 24.98 -5.69
C ALA A 503 0.35 25.07 -4.40
N ILE A 504 1.66 25.34 -4.49
CA ILE A 504 2.52 25.58 -3.32
C ILE A 504 2.03 26.81 -2.55
N VAL A 505 1.78 27.92 -3.24
CA VAL A 505 1.24 29.15 -2.61
C VAL A 505 -0.10 28.87 -1.92
N ALA A 506 -1.03 28.19 -2.60
CA ALA A 506 -2.33 27.82 -2.05
C ALA A 506 -2.22 26.91 -0.81
N SER A 507 -1.31 25.93 -0.84
CA SER A 507 -1.11 24.96 0.24
C SER A 507 -0.46 25.62 1.46
N VAL A 508 0.57 26.43 1.25
CA VAL A 508 1.23 27.23 2.30
C VAL A 508 0.25 28.23 2.93
N PHE A 509 -0.61 28.85 2.11
CA PHE A 509 -1.71 29.67 2.60
C PHE A 509 -2.68 28.86 3.46
N GLY A 510 -3.08 27.66 3.01
CA GLY A 510 -3.89 26.74 3.79
C GLY A 510 -3.30 26.45 5.18
N VAL A 511 -1.99 26.21 5.25
CA VAL A 511 -1.26 26.00 6.52
C VAL A 511 -1.31 27.26 7.40
N ILE A 512 -0.83 28.39 6.90
CA ILE A 512 -0.64 29.61 7.70
C ILE A 512 -1.97 30.24 8.10
N ALA A 513 -2.98 30.20 7.23
CA ALA A 513 -4.32 30.70 7.53
C ALA A 513 -4.99 29.89 8.65
N ASN A 514 -4.89 28.55 8.61
CA ASN A 514 -5.46 27.69 9.65
C ASN A 514 -4.68 27.78 10.96
N ALA A 515 -3.35 27.81 10.93
CA ALA A 515 -2.54 28.07 12.12
C ALA A 515 -2.95 29.41 12.75
N SER A 516 -2.91 30.50 11.99
CA SER A 516 -3.32 31.82 12.49
C SER A 516 -4.74 31.81 13.04
N TYR A 517 -5.67 31.07 12.43
CA TYR A 517 -7.03 30.95 12.95
C TYR A 517 -7.07 30.23 14.31
N ILE A 518 -6.27 29.18 14.52
CA ILE A 518 -6.16 28.48 15.81
C ILE A 518 -5.60 29.40 16.90
N TRP A 519 -4.46 30.04 16.64
CA TRP A 519 -3.77 30.84 17.66
C TRP A 519 -4.45 32.19 17.90
N ILE A 520 -4.75 32.93 16.84
CA ILE A 520 -5.29 34.30 16.94
C ILE A 520 -6.82 34.26 17.02
N GLY A 521 -7.47 33.54 16.11
CA GLY A 521 -8.93 33.48 16.02
C GLY A 521 -9.59 32.74 17.19
N MET A 522 -8.99 31.63 17.62
CA MET A 522 -9.53 30.74 18.65
C MET A 522 -8.80 30.84 19.99
N LYS A 523 -7.85 31.78 20.12
CA LYS A 523 -7.03 31.99 21.32
C LYS A 523 -6.33 30.71 21.80
N GLY A 524 -5.86 29.88 20.87
CA GLY A 524 -5.17 28.62 21.17
C GLY A 524 -6.06 27.49 21.70
N SER A 525 -7.39 27.61 21.62
CA SER A 525 -8.30 26.60 22.17
C SER A 525 -8.36 25.32 21.32
N MET A 526 -7.51 24.34 21.66
CA MET A 526 -7.42 23.06 20.94
C MET A 526 -8.75 22.28 20.92
N LYS A 527 -9.53 22.32 22.00
CA LYS A 527 -10.85 21.65 22.05
C LYS A 527 -11.84 22.17 21.02
N ARG A 528 -11.72 23.43 20.62
CA ARG A 528 -12.63 24.05 19.65
C ARG A 528 -12.08 23.97 18.23
N SER A 529 -10.78 23.75 18.05
CA SER A 529 -10.08 23.91 16.78
C SER A 529 -10.06 22.67 15.87
N GLY A 530 -10.75 21.58 16.22
CA GLY A 530 -10.68 20.33 15.44
C GLY A 530 -10.81 20.51 13.91
N GLY A 531 -11.77 21.33 13.46
CA GLY A 531 -11.91 21.63 12.03
C GLY A 531 -10.72 22.39 11.45
N ALA A 532 -10.20 23.40 12.15
CA ALA A 532 -9.02 24.15 11.72
C ALA A 532 -7.75 23.27 11.72
N LEU A 533 -7.64 22.36 12.70
CA LEU A 533 -6.52 21.42 12.80
C LEU A 533 -6.55 20.40 11.67
N ALA A 534 -7.73 19.91 11.29
CA ALA A 534 -7.90 19.00 10.17
C ALA A 534 -7.39 19.63 8.86
N HIS A 535 -7.81 20.87 8.62
CA HIS A 535 -7.43 21.68 7.48
C HIS A 535 -5.94 22.12 7.51
N LEU A 536 -5.38 22.41 8.69
CA LEU A 536 -3.95 22.65 8.87
C LEU A 536 -3.13 21.41 8.45
N GLY A 537 -3.54 20.23 8.91
CA GLY A 537 -2.92 18.96 8.53
C GLY A 537 -3.02 18.69 7.04
N PHE A 538 -4.19 18.92 6.42
CA PHE A 538 -4.37 18.81 4.98
C PHE A 538 -3.47 19.78 4.19
N GLY A 539 -3.29 21.01 4.68
CA GLY A 539 -2.35 21.97 4.10
C GLY A 539 -0.90 21.48 4.13
N PHE A 540 -0.44 20.94 5.27
CA PHE A 540 0.89 20.34 5.38
C PHE A 540 1.05 19.14 4.44
N MET A 541 0.02 18.29 4.36
CA MET A 541 0.00 17.16 3.44
C MET A 541 0.21 17.61 1.98
N LEU A 542 -0.51 18.64 1.51
CA LEU A 542 -0.32 19.18 0.16
C LEU A 542 1.08 19.78 -0.05
N VAL A 543 1.61 20.54 0.92
CA VAL A 543 2.98 21.07 0.85
C VAL A 543 4.00 19.93 0.76
N GLY A 544 3.84 18.90 1.59
CA GLY A 544 4.71 17.72 1.60
C GLY A 544 4.69 16.99 0.27
N ILE A 545 3.51 16.76 -0.31
CA ILE A 545 3.34 16.14 -1.64
C ILE A 545 4.07 16.96 -2.72
N LEU A 546 3.81 18.26 -2.79
CA LEU A 546 4.37 19.13 -3.83
C LEU A 546 5.89 19.27 -3.73
N ILE A 547 6.46 19.33 -2.52
CA ILE A 547 7.90 19.46 -2.33
C ILE A 547 8.61 18.12 -2.55
N SER A 548 8.13 17.04 -1.92
CA SER A 548 8.81 15.74 -1.95
C SER A 548 8.79 15.11 -3.35
N SER A 549 7.68 15.21 -4.08
CA SER A 549 7.60 14.76 -5.47
C SER A 549 8.55 15.55 -6.38
N SER A 550 8.67 16.87 -6.18
CA SER A 550 9.44 17.76 -7.07
C SER A 550 10.95 17.56 -7.01
N LYS A 551 11.42 16.89 -5.95
CA LYS A 551 12.83 16.77 -5.63
C LYS A 551 13.26 15.33 -5.44
N LYS A 552 12.43 14.37 -5.82
CA LYS A 552 12.85 12.97 -5.85
C LYS A 552 14.05 12.87 -6.79
N GLU A 553 15.18 12.48 -6.25
CA GLU A 553 16.45 12.44 -6.97
C GLU A 553 16.95 11.01 -7.07
N VAL A 554 17.39 10.59 -8.25
CA VAL A 554 18.17 9.36 -8.42
C VAL A 554 19.61 9.69 -8.08
N ILE A 555 20.19 9.00 -7.10
CA ILE A 555 21.59 9.21 -6.70
C ILE A 555 22.52 8.10 -7.21
N SER A 556 21.95 6.97 -7.63
CA SER A 556 22.66 5.78 -8.15
C SER A 556 23.03 5.89 -9.63
N HIS A 557 23.44 7.06 -10.11
CA HIS A 557 23.92 7.18 -11.48
C HIS A 557 25.11 6.23 -11.73
N ASN A 558 25.12 5.60 -12.90
CA ASN A 558 26.13 4.58 -13.19
C ASN A 558 27.53 5.21 -13.32
N THR A 559 28.36 4.97 -12.30
CA THR A 559 29.78 5.38 -12.27
C THR A 559 30.74 4.20 -12.43
N SER A 560 30.25 2.96 -12.33
CA SER A 560 31.07 1.75 -12.46
C SER A 560 31.36 1.38 -13.91
N GLY A 561 30.61 1.94 -14.87
CA GLY A 561 30.76 1.65 -16.30
C GLY A 561 30.15 0.30 -16.71
N VAL A 562 29.56 -0.44 -15.77
CA VAL A 562 28.90 -1.72 -16.02
C VAL A 562 27.41 -1.49 -16.18
N PHE A 563 26.92 -1.56 -17.41
CA PHE A 563 25.51 -1.38 -17.75
C PHE A 563 24.78 -2.72 -17.84
N ILE A 564 23.64 -2.80 -17.17
CA ILE A 564 22.71 -3.93 -17.32
C ILE A 564 21.68 -3.58 -18.39
N ASN A 565 21.52 -4.48 -19.35
CA ASN A 565 20.43 -4.39 -20.32
C ASN A 565 19.16 -4.98 -19.69
N PHE A 566 18.19 -4.12 -19.37
CA PHE A 566 16.90 -4.52 -18.81
C PHE A 566 15.88 -4.97 -19.89
N GLY A 567 16.21 -4.85 -21.18
CA GLY A 567 15.32 -5.16 -22.30
C GLY A 567 14.54 -3.94 -22.83
N GLU A 568 14.01 -4.06 -24.05
CA GLU A 568 13.16 -3.03 -24.65
C GLU A 568 11.84 -2.90 -23.88
N GLY A 569 11.46 -1.66 -23.55
CA GLY A 569 10.24 -1.36 -22.78
C GLY A 569 10.37 -1.53 -21.25
N ALA A 570 11.56 -1.82 -20.73
CA ALA A 570 11.78 -1.90 -19.29
C ALA A 570 11.59 -0.54 -18.60
N LYS A 571 10.94 -0.54 -17.43
CA LYS A 571 10.76 0.66 -16.59
C LYS A 571 12.08 1.21 -16.07
N GLU A 572 13.09 0.35 -15.89
CA GLU A 572 14.39 0.73 -15.37
C GLU A 572 15.34 1.21 -16.47
N LYS A 573 15.96 2.38 -16.23
CA LYS A 573 16.96 2.94 -17.14
C LYS A 573 18.37 2.52 -16.69
N PRO A 574 19.21 1.94 -17.58
CA PRO A 574 20.55 1.48 -17.23
C PRO A 574 21.45 2.55 -16.60
N GLY A 575 21.35 3.82 -17.03
CA GLY A 575 22.16 4.92 -16.51
C GLY A 575 21.76 5.42 -15.11
N GLU A 576 20.55 5.07 -14.65
CA GLU A 576 20.05 5.41 -13.31
C GLU A 576 20.37 4.34 -12.27
N ASN A 577 21.01 3.24 -12.69
CA ASN A 577 21.33 2.09 -11.88
C ASN A 577 22.85 1.96 -11.69
N LEU A 578 23.27 1.63 -10.47
CA LEU A 578 24.69 1.41 -10.16
C LEU A 578 24.96 -0.06 -9.90
N THR A 579 25.88 -0.62 -10.67
CA THR A 579 26.37 -1.99 -10.48
C THR A 579 27.54 -1.97 -9.50
N LEU A 580 27.40 -2.67 -8.37
CA LEU A 580 28.40 -2.79 -7.32
C LEU A 580 29.02 -4.18 -7.33
N ILE A 581 30.34 -4.23 -7.51
CA ILE A 581 31.13 -5.45 -7.32
C ILE A 581 31.48 -5.57 -5.84
N LYS A 582 31.36 -6.79 -5.30
CA LYS A 582 31.58 -7.07 -3.88
C LYS A 582 32.98 -6.66 -3.44
N GLY A 583 33.07 -5.94 -2.32
CA GLY A 583 34.30 -5.43 -1.73
C GLY A 583 34.87 -4.17 -2.42
N ILE A 584 34.32 -3.73 -3.55
CA ILE A 584 34.80 -2.55 -4.27
C ILE A 584 34.01 -1.31 -3.86
N ARG A 585 34.76 -0.28 -3.48
CA ARG A 585 34.22 1.04 -3.18
C ARG A 585 33.90 1.78 -4.48
N ASN A 586 32.65 2.20 -4.65
CA ASN A 586 32.16 2.90 -5.83
C ASN A 586 31.69 4.32 -5.48
N ASP A 587 31.76 5.23 -6.44
CA ASP A 587 31.28 6.61 -6.29
C ASP A 587 29.76 6.68 -6.53
N MET A 588 28.99 7.24 -5.59
CA MET A 588 27.57 7.53 -5.74
C MET A 588 27.28 8.99 -5.36
N GLY A 589 28.00 9.92 -6.00
CA GLY A 589 27.82 11.35 -5.83
C GLY A 589 28.34 11.84 -4.48
N ASN A 590 27.46 12.04 -3.50
CA ASN A 590 27.83 12.49 -2.16
C ASN A 590 28.30 11.34 -1.24
N TYR A 591 28.18 10.10 -1.70
CA TYR A 591 28.51 8.91 -0.93
C TYR A 591 29.56 8.06 -1.65
N TRP A 592 30.40 7.41 -0.88
CA TRP A 592 31.08 6.19 -1.28
C TRP A 592 30.22 4.99 -0.89
N VAL A 593 30.03 4.06 -1.82
CA VAL A 593 29.13 2.92 -1.64
C VAL A 593 29.86 1.61 -1.91
N THR A 594 29.73 0.65 -1.00
CA THR A 594 30.41 -0.65 -1.07
C THR A 594 29.44 -1.78 -0.80
N TYR A 595 29.35 -2.75 -1.71
CA TYR A 595 28.66 -4.01 -1.45
C TYR A 595 29.59 -4.90 -0.63
N GLU A 596 29.33 -5.05 0.67
CA GLU A 596 30.25 -5.75 1.59
C GLU A 596 30.05 -7.27 1.55
N ARG A 597 28.80 -7.68 1.78
CA ARG A 597 28.42 -9.08 1.95
C ARG A 597 26.94 -9.28 1.73
N ASP A 598 26.57 -10.51 1.50
CA ASP A 598 25.22 -11.01 1.45
C ASP A 598 24.97 -11.96 2.64
N SER A 599 23.70 -12.11 3.01
CA SER A 599 23.26 -13.14 3.96
C SER A 599 21.94 -13.73 3.48
N ALA A 600 21.82 -15.05 3.57
CA ALA A 600 20.58 -15.75 3.25
C ALA A 600 19.67 -15.84 4.50
N HIS A 601 18.36 -15.80 4.28
CA HIS A 601 17.41 -16.16 5.32
C HIS A 601 17.60 -17.65 5.70
N PRO A 602 17.59 -18.02 6.99
CA PRO A 602 17.90 -19.38 7.42
C PRO A 602 17.00 -20.46 6.79
N GLU A 603 15.74 -20.09 6.51
CA GLU A 603 14.69 -21.04 6.11
C GLU A 603 13.99 -20.68 4.79
N LYS A 604 14.36 -19.57 4.12
CA LYS A 604 13.64 -19.06 2.95
C LYS A 604 14.63 -18.70 1.83
N PRO A 605 14.25 -18.81 0.54
CA PRO A 605 15.05 -18.38 -0.60
C PRO A 605 15.04 -16.84 -0.73
N LEU A 606 15.47 -16.16 0.32
CA LEU A 606 15.53 -14.71 0.48
C LEU A 606 16.97 -14.33 0.81
N TRP A 607 17.54 -13.39 0.06
CA TRP A 607 18.88 -12.88 0.29
C TRP A 607 18.83 -11.40 0.64
N PHE A 608 19.63 -11.02 1.64
CA PHE A 608 19.83 -9.65 2.10
C PHE A 608 21.22 -9.19 1.68
N TYR A 609 21.31 -7.99 1.12
CA TYR A 609 22.55 -7.44 0.57
C TYR A 609 23.03 -6.27 1.42
N HIS A 610 24.16 -6.40 2.10
CA HIS A 610 24.73 -5.35 2.93
C HIS A 610 25.50 -4.34 2.07
N VAL A 611 24.92 -3.15 1.92
CA VAL A 611 25.47 -2.04 1.15
C VAL A 611 25.85 -0.93 2.11
N ARG A 612 27.15 -0.69 2.29
CA ARG A 612 27.67 0.39 3.13
C ARG A 612 27.67 1.70 2.35
N PHE A 613 27.14 2.74 2.99
CA PHE A 613 27.19 4.13 2.57
C PHE A 613 28.12 4.91 3.49
N GLU A 614 29.08 5.62 2.92
CA GLU A 614 29.96 6.53 3.64
C GLU A 614 29.88 7.92 3.00
N SER A 615 29.46 8.92 3.75
CA SER A 615 29.40 10.28 3.21
C SER A 615 30.81 10.80 2.94
N LYS A 616 31.01 11.41 1.76
CA LYS A 616 32.30 12.02 1.38
C LYS A 616 32.74 13.15 2.31
N ASN A 617 31.80 13.76 3.04
CA ASN A 617 32.09 14.78 4.04
C ASN A 617 32.46 14.21 5.43
N GLY A 618 32.45 12.88 5.58
CA GLY A 618 32.78 12.17 6.83
C GLY A 618 31.74 12.25 7.94
N LYS A 619 30.58 12.84 7.70
CA LYS A 619 29.55 13.07 8.75
C LYS A 619 28.60 11.91 8.97
N ASP A 620 28.55 10.96 8.02
CA ASP A 620 27.59 9.86 8.08
C ASP A 620 28.18 8.56 7.52
N ASN A 621 27.85 7.45 8.18
CA ASN A 621 28.21 6.10 7.78
C ASN A 621 27.09 5.16 8.25
N PHE A 622 26.45 4.47 7.31
CA PHE A 622 25.36 3.55 7.58
C PHE A 622 25.39 2.38 6.59
N VAL A 623 24.68 1.31 6.93
CA VAL A 623 24.54 0.14 6.06
C VAL A 623 23.05 -0.04 5.78
N LEU A 624 22.72 -0.19 4.50
CA LEU A 624 21.39 -0.62 4.05
C LEU A 624 21.45 -2.09 3.67
N THR A 625 20.34 -2.77 3.90
CA THR A 625 20.14 -4.22 3.75
C THR A 625 18.93 -4.55 2.88
N PRO A 626 18.84 -4.02 1.63
CA PRO A 626 17.76 -4.41 0.73
C PRO A 626 17.77 -5.91 0.49
N ASN A 627 16.60 -6.48 0.26
CA ASN A 627 16.46 -7.90 -0.07
C ASN A 627 15.89 -8.08 -1.47
N ALA A 628 16.22 -9.22 -2.09
CA ALA A 628 15.66 -9.60 -3.37
C ALA A 628 15.58 -11.12 -3.55
N PHE A 629 14.61 -11.56 -4.34
CA PHE A 629 14.26 -12.96 -4.55
C PHE A 629 13.50 -13.15 -5.87
N VAL A 630 13.56 -14.35 -6.43
CA VAL A 630 12.79 -14.72 -7.62
C VAL A 630 11.49 -15.37 -7.16
N ASN A 631 10.32 -14.96 -7.70
CA ASN A 631 9.04 -15.50 -7.24
C ASN A 631 8.95 -17.01 -7.48
N TYR A 632 8.65 -17.78 -6.43
CA TYR A 632 8.37 -19.21 -6.53
C TYR A 632 6.86 -19.52 -6.70
N LYS A 633 5.98 -18.50 -6.74
CA LYS A 633 4.52 -18.64 -6.91
C LYS A 633 3.98 -18.29 -8.31
N GLY A 634 4.83 -18.17 -9.32
CA GLY A 634 4.38 -18.10 -10.73
C GLY A 634 4.37 -16.71 -11.41
N ASN A 635 4.90 -15.66 -10.78
CA ASN A 635 5.28 -14.44 -11.51
C ASN A 635 6.75 -14.53 -11.89
N GLU A 636 7.07 -14.50 -13.18
CA GLU A 636 8.45 -14.44 -13.64
C GLU A 636 9.05 -13.06 -13.31
N GLY A 637 10.24 -13.02 -12.69
CA GLY A 637 10.99 -11.79 -12.44
C GLY A 637 11.58 -11.67 -11.03
N LEU A 638 12.56 -10.77 -10.91
CA LEU A 638 13.17 -10.38 -9.63
C LEU A 638 12.18 -9.50 -8.86
N MET A 639 11.87 -9.88 -7.62
CA MET A 639 11.22 -9.01 -6.66
C MET A 639 12.25 -8.52 -5.66
N ALA A 640 12.18 -7.25 -5.31
CA ALA A 640 13.05 -6.64 -4.33
C ALA A 640 12.24 -5.86 -3.30
N ASN A 641 12.62 -5.95 -2.03
CA ASN A 641 12.19 -4.98 -1.04
C ASN A 641 13.35 -4.01 -0.78
N PRO A 642 13.11 -2.70 -0.84
CA PRO A 642 14.12 -1.71 -0.52
C PRO A 642 14.46 -1.76 0.97
N ASP A 643 15.58 -1.12 1.29
CA ASP A 643 15.87 -0.66 2.65
C ASP A 643 16.14 0.85 2.61
N ALA A 644 15.93 1.51 3.74
CA ALA A 644 15.91 2.96 3.83
C ALA A 644 16.63 3.48 5.08
N ARG A 645 17.30 4.62 4.90
CA ARG A 645 17.82 5.44 5.98
C ARG A 645 16.99 6.72 6.07
N HIS A 646 16.31 6.89 7.19
CA HIS A 646 15.45 8.04 7.43
C HIS A 646 16.19 9.19 8.12
N TYR A 647 15.98 10.41 7.64
CA TYR A 647 16.42 11.65 8.27
C TYR A 647 15.22 12.56 8.50
N TRP A 648 15.46 13.69 9.19
CA TRP A 648 14.40 14.67 9.42
C TRP A 648 14.02 15.43 8.12
N ASP A 649 15.00 15.69 7.24
CA ASP A 649 14.86 16.49 6.02
C ASP A 649 14.86 15.67 4.73
N HIS A 650 15.28 14.41 4.76
CA HIS A 650 15.23 13.52 3.60
C HIS A 650 15.31 12.05 4.01
N ASP A 651 15.00 11.15 3.09
CA ASP A 651 15.26 9.72 3.22
C ASP A 651 16.13 9.25 2.06
N ILE A 652 16.94 8.22 2.30
CA ILE A 652 17.73 7.54 1.28
C ILE A 652 17.26 6.10 1.19
N PHE A 653 16.85 5.68 0.00
CA PHE A 653 16.41 4.31 -0.26
C PHE A 653 17.35 3.62 -1.20
N THR A 654 17.45 2.30 -1.07
CA THR A 654 18.09 1.42 -2.05
C THR A 654 17.25 0.18 -2.27
N TYR A 655 17.14 -0.29 -3.52
CA TYR A 655 16.62 -1.61 -3.85
C TYR A 655 17.41 -2.24 -4.99
N ILE A 656 17.39 -3.57 -5.03
CA ILE A 656 18.07 -4.35 -6.05
C ILE A 656 17.20 -4.38 -7.31
N THR A 657 17.77 -4.00 -8.44
CA THR A 657 17.10 -3.98 -9.75
C THR A 657 17.50 -5.15 -10.63
N SER A 658 18.69 -5.71 -10.40
CA SER A 658 19.15 -6.92 -11.09
C SER A 658 20.12 -7.71 -10.23
N LEU A 659 20.00 -9.03 -10.32
CA LEU A 659 20.96 -9.99 -9.79
C LEU A 659 21.60 -10.76 -10.94
N PRO A 660 22.84 -11.25 -10.75
CA PRO A 660 23.48 -12.11 -11.73
C PRO A 660 22.66 -13.39 -11.91
N ASP A 661 22.37 -13.78 -13.15
CA ASP A 661 21.64 -15.01 -13.46
C ASP A 661 22.54 -16.24 -13.19
N PRO A 662 22.23 -17.10 -12.20
CA PRO A 662 23.07 -18.25 -11.87
C PRO A 662 23.16 -19.29 -12.99
N GLU A 663 22.13 -19.41 -13.84
CA GLU A 663 22.09 -20.34 -14.96
C GLU A 663 22.98 -19.87 -16.12
N LYS A 664 23.06 -18.55 -16.36
CA LYS A 664 23.95 -17.93 -17.35
C LYS A 664 25.39 -17.75 -16.85
N ASN A 665 25.60 -17.71 -15.53
CA ASN A 665 26.90 -17.63 -14.88
C ASN A 665 27.50 -19.01 -14.53
N LYS A 666 27.15 -20.07 -15.26
CA LYS A 666 27.85 -21.36 -15.11
C LYS A 666 29.30 -21.20 -15.57
N ASP A 667 30.22 -21.56 -14.68
CA ASP A 667 31.66 -21.43 -14.91
C ASP A 667 32.15 -22.43 -15.96
N THR A 668 32.13 -22.03 -17.22
CA THR A 668 32.63 -22.84 -18.35
C THR A 668 34.12 -22.60 -18.64
N ALA A 669 34.74 -21.64 -17.93
CA ALA A 669 36.13 -21.26 -18.17
C ALA A 669 37.10 -22.30 -17.58
N SER A 670 38.10 -22.65 -18.38
CA SER A 670 39.17 -23.57 -17.99
C SER A 670 40.45 -22.79 -17.67
N PHE A 671 41.29 -23.38 -16.81
CA PHE A 671 42.60 -22.81 -16.51
C PHE A 671 43.55 -22.96 -17.69
N VAL A 672 44.15 -21.85 -18.12
CA VAL A 672 45.24 -21.82 -19.09
C VAL A 672 46.56 -21.75 -18.34
N ALA A 673 47.42 -22.74 -18.56
CA ALA A 673 48.74 -22.77 -17.93
C ALA A 673 49.70 -21.75 -18.57
N ARG A 674 50.40 -20.99 -17.73
CA ARG A 674 51.44 -20.02 -18.09
C ARG A 674 52.65 -20.26 -17.19
N THR A 675 53.79 -20.53 -17.80
CA THR A 675 55.05 -20.66 -17.04
C THR A 675 55.68 -19.28 -16.90
N ALA A 676 56.05 -18.90 -15.68
CA ALA A 676 56.69 -17.63 -15.36
C ALA A 676 57.84 -17.80 -14.37
N SER A 677 58.81 -16.90 -14.45
CA SER A 677 59.91 -16.70 -13.51
C SER A 677 59.72 -15.37 -12.79
N ILE A 678 60.39 -15.16 -11.66
CA ILE A 678 60.30 -13.89 -10.91
C ILE A 678 60.70 -12.73 -11.83
N GLY A 679 59.85 -11.70 -11.91
CA GLY A 679 59.95 -10.55 -12.80
C GLY A 679 59.24 -10.69 -14.16
N ASP A 680 58.79 -11.89 -14.54
CA ASP A 680 58.10 -12.12 -15.80
C ASP A 680 56.67 -11.54 -15.77
N THR A 681 56.23 -11.05 -16.93
CA THR A 681 54.89 -10.50 -17.14
C THR A 681 53.97 -11.52 -17.81
N ILE A 682 52.77 -11.71 -17.26
CA ILE A 682 51.76 -12.64 -17.73
C ILE A 682 50.52 -11.85 -18.15
N PHE A 683 50.17 -11.93 -19.43
CA PHE A 683 49.02 -11.21 -19.96
C PHE A 683 47.72 -12.01 -19.77
N TYR A 684 46.65 -11.28 -19.43
CA TYR A 684 45.27 -11.75 -19.43
C TYR A 684 44.41 -10.74 -20.20
N SER A 685 43.13 -11.01 -20.42
CA SER A 685 42.30 -10.22 -21.36
C SER A 685 42.14 -8.76 -20.94
N ASN A 686 42.15 -8.47 -19.64
CA ASN A 686 41.92 -7.12 -19.08
C ASN A 686 43.17 -6.44 -18.48
N GLY A 687 44.37 -7.02 -18.64
CA GLY A 687 45.58 -6.44 -18.09
C GLY A 687 46.80 -7.37 -18.14
N PHE A 688 47.73 -7.19 -17.20
CA PHE A 688 48.84 -8.10 -17.00
C PHE A 688 49.18 -8.29 -15.52
N ALA A 689 49.73 -9.43 -15.16
CA ALA A 689 50.24 -9.73 -13.84
C ALA A 689 51.75 -9.92 -13.88
N VAL A 690 52.47 -9.42 -12.89
CA VAL A 690 53.92 -9.61 -12.74
C VAL A 690 54.16 -10.50 -11.54
N LEU A 691 54.93 -11.58 -11.74
CA LEU A 691 55.34 -12.44 -10.63
C LEU A 691 56.43 -11.72 -9.82
N ALA A 692 56.07 -11.22 -8.64
CA ALA A 692 56.95 -10.42 -7.79
C ALA A 692 57.86 -11.30 -6.91
N ASP A 693 57.33 -12.40 -6.37
CA ASP A 693 58.09 -13.32 -5.53
C ASP A 693 57.55 -14.76 -5.62
N LEU A 694 58.39 -15.73 -5.30
CA LEU A 694 58.03 -17.14 -5.15
C LEU A 694 58.70 -17.69 -3.89
N ALA A 695 57.97 -17.62 -2.78
CA ALA A 695 58.46 -17.99 -1.46
C ALA A 695 58.04 -19.41 -1.09
N ASN A 696 58.96 -20.17 -0.46
CA ASN A 696 58.66 -21.49 0.08
C ASN A 696 58.73 -21.45 1.61
N HIS A 697 57.59 -21.65 2.25
CA HIS A 697 57.40 -21.58 3.69
C HIS A 697 57.33 -23.00 4.28
N LYS A 698 58.07 -23.20 5.39
CA LYS A 698 57.98 -24.41 6.22
C LYS A 698 56.88 -24.33 7.29
N ASN A 699 56.27 -23.15 7.46
CA ASN A 699 55.18 -22.92 8.42
C ASN A 699 54.34 -21.73 7.96
N ILE A 700 53.00 -21.86 7.95
CA ILE A 700 52.05 -20.78 7.66
C ILE A 700 50.98 -20.77 8.78
N PRO A 701 50.59 -19.59 9.30
CA PRO A 701 49.53 -19.48 10.31
C PRO A 701 48.25 -20.18 9.86
N GLY A 702 47.71 -21.08 10.69
CA GLY A 702 46.43 -21.77 10.44
C GLY A 702 46.52 -23.10 9.67
N VAL A 703 47.67 -23.46 9.10
CA VAL A 703 47.87 -24.74 8.41
C VAL A 703 48.77 -25.65 9.25
N GLY A 704 48.21 -26.75 9.78
CA GLY A 704 48.97 -27.76 10.51
C GLY A 704 49.87 -28.57 9.57
N LEU A 705 51.14 -28.18 9.48
CA LEU A 705 52.17 -28.78 8.62
C LEU A 705 53.09 -29.71 9.43
N GLY A 706 53.32 -30.92 8.93
CA GLY A 706 54.30 -31.88 9.44
C GLY A 706 55.73 -31.59 8.96
N SER A 707 56.71 -32.34 9.48
CA SER A 707 58.15 -32.14 9.18
C SER A 707 58.57 -32.39 7.72
N GLN A 708 57.68 -32.98 6.91
CA GLN A 708 57.88 -33.29 5.48
C GLN A 708 57.01 -32.42 4.56
N ASP A 709 56.23 -31.49 5.12
CA ASP A 709 55.33 -30.65 4.35
C ASP A 709 56.03 -29.36 3.91
N SER A 710 55.61 -28.79 2.77
CA SER A 710 56.12 -27.50 2.29
C SER A 710 55.00 -26.70 1.65
N VAL A 711 55.07 -25.37 1.75
CA VAL A 711 54.06 -24.50 1.14
C VAL A 711 54.75 -23.48 0.25
N THR A 712 54.38 -23.44 -1.02
CA THR A 712 54.86 -22.43 -1.97
C THR A 712 53.80 -21.36 -2.15
N VAL A 713 54.15 -20.10 -1.94
CA VAL A 713 53.30 -18.94 -2.19
C VAL A 713 53.92 -18.18 -3.38
N ALA A 714 53.12 -17.88 -4.39
CA ALA A 714 53.54 -17.02 -5.50
C ALA A 714 52.88 -15.65 -5.31
N SER A 715 53.66 -14.61 -5.05
CA SER A 715 53.11 -13.24 -4.92
C SER A 715 53.14 -12.56 -6.28
N LEU A 716 51.97 -12.23 -6.81
CA LEU A 716 51.76 -11.55 -8.08
C LEU A 716 51.19 -10.15 -7.85
N LYS A 717 51.62 -9.20 -8.67
CA LYS A 717 51.00 -7.87 -8.76
C LYS A 717 50.28 -7.74 -10.11
N VAL A 718 48.96 -7.54 -10.06
CA VAL A 718 48.06 -7.43 -11.20
C VAL A 718 47.81 -5.97 -11.54
N TYR A 719 47.99 -5.61 -12.80
CA TYR A 719 47.76 -4.28 -13.35
C TYR A 719 46.60 -4.34 -14.36
N ALA A 720 45.49 -3.71 -14.00
CA ALA A 720 44.30 -3.63 -14.84
C ALA A 720 44.42 -2.54 -15.92
N LYS A 721 43.77 -2.73 -17.06
CA LYS A 721 43.62 -1.70 -18.11
C LYS A 721 42.96 -0.41 -17.61
N THR A 722 42.17 -0.50 -16.54
CA THR A 722 41.50 0.63 -15.87
C THR A 722 42.46 1.49 -15.04
N GLY A 723 43.71 1.06 -14.85
CA GLY A 723 44.72 1.74 -14.04
C GLY A 723 44.79 1.27 -12.58
N SER A 724 43.87 0.40 -12.14
CA SER A 724 43.89 -0.21 -10.81
C SER A 724 44.99 -1.27 -10.67
N THR A 725 45.50 -1.45 -9.45
CA THR A 725 46.51 -2.47 -9.12
C THR A 725 46.01 -3.36 -7.99
N TYR A 726 46.25 -4.67 -8.09
CA TYR A 726 45.83 -5.67 -7.11
C TYR A 726 46.98 -6.63 -6.79
N ASP A 727 46.97 -7.21 -5.61
CA ASP A 727 47.93 -8.25 -5.22
C ASP A 727 47.23 -9.62 -5.23
N LEU A 728 47.97 -10.68 -5.56
CA LEU A 728 47.51 -12.07 -5.63
C LEU A 728 48.55 -12.99 -5.01
N GLU A 729 48.13 -13.91 -4.13
CA GLU A 729 49.01 -14.85 -3.44
C GLU A 729 48.47 -16.29 -3.50
N PRO A 730 48.37 -16.92 -4.69
CA PRO A 730 48.01 -18.34 -4.78
C PRO A 730 49.03 -19.23 -4.07
N VAL A 731 48.52 -20.32 -3.48
CA VAL A 731 49.29 -21.19 -2.58
C VAL A 731 49.29 -22.63 -3.11
N LEU A 732 50.44 -23.29 -3.02
CA LEU A 732 50.61 -24.73 -3.28
C LEU A 732 51.14 -25.41 -2.01
N ILE A 733 50.32 -26.23 -1.39
CA ILE A 733 50.64 -27.00 -0.19
C ILE A 733 51.02 -28.42 -0.62
N ASN A 734 52.22 -28.86 -0.28
CA ASN A 734 52.65 -30.24 -0.38
C ASN A 734 52.56 -30.88 1.01
N LYS A 735 51.57 -31.75 1.22
CA LYS A 735 51.35 -32.45 2.49
C LYS A 735 51.53 -33.95 2.31
N GLY A 736 52.59 -34.52 2.90
CA GLY A 736 52.90 -35.94 2.78
C GLY A 736 53.07 -36.47 1.34
N GLY A 737 53.49 -35.62 0.39
CA GLY A 737 53.64 -35.97 -1.03
C GLY A 737 52.40 -35.72 -1.89
N GLN A 738 51.28 -35.28 -1.31
CA GLN A 738 50.10 -34.83 -2.05
C GLN A 738 50.10 -33.31 -2.19
N LEU A 739 49.83 -32.84 -3.42
CA LEU A 739 49.77 -31.41 -3.75
C LEU A 739 48.33 -30.90 -3.67
N PHE A 740 48.11 -29.87 -2.86
CA PHE A 740 46.87 -29.12 -2.75
C PHE A 740 47.13 -27.68 -3.21
N ALA A 741 46.49 -27.28 -4.30
CA ALA A 741 46.58 -25.91 -4.80
C ALA A 741 45.37 -25.11 -4.30
N GLU A 742 45.62 -24.05 -3.53
CA GLU A 742 44.62 -23.06 -3.18
C GLU A 742 44.76 -21.87 -4.14
N PRO A 743 43.78 -21.64 -5.04
CA PRO A 743 43.80 -20.48 -5.91
C PRO A 743 43.59 -19.19 -5.11
N ASP A 744 44.08 -18.08 -5.67
CA ASP A 744 43.70 -16.74 -5.23
C ASP A 744 43.03 -15.99 -6.39
N THR A 745 42.18 -15.01 -6.07
CA THR A 745 41.25 -14.40 -7.03
C THR A 745 41.19 -12.89 -6.92
N VAL A 746 41.34 -12.20 -8.05
CA VAL A 746 40.97 -10.79 -8.21
C VAL A 746 39.58 -10.71 -8.81
N ASN A 747 38.57 -10.62 -7.94
CA ASN A 747 37.17 -10.57 -8.35
C ASN A 747 36.87 -9.42 -9.32
N ALA A 748 37.51 -8.26 -9.14
CA ALA A 748 37.34 -7.08 -9.99
C ALA A 748 37.73 -7.32 -11.47
N GLU A 749 38.64 -8.26 -11.70
CA GLU A 749 39.23 -8.56 -13.00
C GLU A 749 38.75 -9.90 -13.57
N SER A 750 37.79 -10.56 -12.89
CA SER A 750 37.36 -11.94 -13.19
C SER A 750 38.54 -12.95 -13.21
N LEU A 751 39.64 -12.67 -12.52
CA LEU A 751 40.89 -13.41 -12.67
C LEU A 751 41.14 -14.33 -11.47
N VAL A 752 41.15 -15.63 -11.71
CA VAL A 752 41.56 -16.66 -10.75
C VAL A 752 42.93 -17.20 -11.14
N VAL A 753 43.87 -17.19 -10.21
CA VAL A 753 45.22 -17.72 -10.42
C VAL A 753 45.46 -18.87 -9.46
N ARG A 754 46.02 -19.97 -9.95
CA ARG A 754 46.45 -21.11 -9.12
C ARG A 754 47.84 -21.55 -9.50
N ILE A 755 48.60 -22.05 -8.53
CA ILE A 755 49.85 -22.75 -8.85
C ILE A 755 49.50 -24.17 -9.31
N GLN A 756 49.88 -24.53 -10.53
CA GLN A 756 49.72 -25.91 -11.03
C GLN A 756 50.95 -26.76 -10.73
N LYS A 757 52.13 -26.19 -10.93
CA LYS A 757 53.40 -26.89 -10.75
C LYS A 757 54.52 -25.92 -10.44
N VAL A 758 55.47 -26.34 -9.61
CA VAL A 758 56.70 -25.60 -9.33
C VAL A 758 57.86 -26.45 -9.82
N SER A 759 58.73 -25.89 -10.66
CA SER A 759 59.91 -26.56 -11.22
C SER A 759 61.14 -25.67 -11.06
N GLY A 760 61.83 -25.81 -9.92
CA GLY A 760 62.98 -24.98 -9.58
C GLY A 760 62.59 -23.52 -9.36
N LYS A 761 63.16 -22.60 -10.16
CA LYS A 761 62.85 -21.15 -10.12
C LYS A 761 61.68 -20.73 -11.01
N LYS A 762 61.03 -21.68 -11.70
CA LYS A 762 59.88 -21.43 -12.57
C LYS A 762 58.61 -21.99 -11.94
N VAL A 763 57.53 -21.24 -12.05
CA VAL A 763 56.20 -21.66 -11.61
C VAL A 763 55.26 -21.70 -12.81
N GLU A 764 54.49 -22.77 -12.90
CA GLU A 764 53.39 -22.91 -13.85
C GLU A 764 52.11 -22.44 -13.16
N LEU A 765 51.62 -21.27 -13.55
CA LEU A 765 50.41 -20.67 -13.04
C LEU A 765 49.26 -21.00 -13.99
N GLY A 766 48.19 -21.55 -13.44
CA GLY A 766 46.90 -21.61 -14.13
C GLY A 766 46.20 -20.28 -13.98
N LEU A 767 45.99 -19.57 -15.08
CA LEU A 767 45.14 -18.39 -15.13
C LEU A 767 43.77 -18.80 -15.66
N LYS A 768 42.72 -18.38 -14.98
CA LYS A 768 41.35 -18.59 -15.41
C LYS A 768 40.61 -17.26 -15.32
N GLU A 769 40.11 -16.82 -16.47
CA GLU A 769 39.27 -15.64 -16.59
C GLU A 769 37.82 -16.09 -16.60
N SER A 770 37.12 -15.91 -15.48
CA SER A 770 35.76 -16.38 -15.32
C SER A 770 34.84 -15.35 -14.70
N ASN A 771 33.82 -14.96 -15.48
CA ASN A 771 32.79 -14.03 -15.04
C ASN A 771 31.85 -14.62 -13.98
N SER A 772 31.87 -15.95 -13.78
CA SER A 772 31.10 -16.60 -12.71
C SER A 772 31.60 -16.27 -11.30
N VAL A 773 32.81 -15.71 -11.19
CA VAL A 773 33.45 -15.39 -9.91
C VAL A 773 33.15 -13.95 -9.48
N MET A 774 32.68 -13.10 -10.41
CA MET A 774 32.25 -11.76 -10.10
C MET A 774 30.92 -11.78 -9.34
N GLN A 775 31.00 -11.59 -8.03
CA GLN A 775 29.83 -11.28 -7.21
C GLN A 775 29.51 -9.79 -7.33
N TYR A 776 28.43 -9.47 -8.04
CA TYR A 776 27.94 -8.12 -8.14
C TYR A 776 26.44 -8.06 -7.92
N ILE A 777 25.95 -6.88 -7.58
CA ILE A 777 24.53 -6.54 -7.53
C ILE A 777 24.32 -5.27 -8.33
N THR A 778 23.15 -5.12 -8.95
CA THR A 778 22.73 -3.84 -9.53
C THR A 778 21.63 -3.28 -8.69
N LEU A 779 21.79 -2.03 -8.25
CA LEU A 779 20.83 -1.36 -7.40
C LEU A 779 20.47 0.01 -7.94
N LYS A 780 19.31 0.49 -7.51
CA LYS A 780 18.89 1.87 -7.65
C LYS A 780 18.71 2.51 -6.29
N ALA A 781 19.10 3.76 -6.18
CA ALA A 781 19.02 4.55 -4.96
C ALA A 781 18.30 5.88 -5.21
N TYR A 782 17.37 6.21 -4.33
CA TYR A 782 16.61 7.46 -4.36
C TYR A 782 16.86 8.30 -3.12
N LYS A 783 16.85 9.62 -3.30
CA LYS A 783 16.74 10.59 -2.21
C LYS A 783 15.36 11.24 -2.25
N PHE A 784 14.61 11.12 -1.16
CA PHE A 784 13.28 11.72 -0.99
C PHE A 784 13.31 12.82 0.06
N PRO A 785 13.31 14.11 -0.32
CA PRO A 785 13.40 15.19 0.65
C PRO A 785 12.02 15.58 1.21
N PHE A 786 12.03 15.98 2.49
CA PHE A 786 10.92 16.56 3.25
C PHE A 786 9.62 15.75 3.29
N ILE A 787 9.69 14.42 3.09
CA ILE A 787 8.52 13.54 3.18
C ILE A 787 7.84 13.61 4.57
N ASN A 788 8.59 13.91 5.62
CA ASN A 788 8.03 14.03 6.98
C ASN A 788 6.95 15.11 7.10
N ILE A 789 6.96 16.13 6.23
CA ILE A 789 5.91 17.15 6.19
C ILE A 789 4.56 16.52 5.81
N LEU A 790 4.56 15.57 4.87
CA LEU A 790 3.39 14.80 4.47
C LEU A 790 2.83 14.03 5.69
N TRP A 791 3.68 13.27 6.38
CA TRP A 791 3.27 12.44 7.51
C TRP A 791 2.77 13.25 8.71
N ILE A 792 3.44 14.37 9.03
CA ILE A 792 2.97 15.32 10.05
C ILE A 792 1.58 15.86 9.66
N GLY A 793 1.40 16.22 8.38
CA GLY A 793 0.11 16.68 7.86
C GLY A 793 -1.00 15.66 8.06
N THR A 794 -0.74 14.39 7.74
CA THR A 794 -1.67 13.28 7.96
C THR A 794 -2.06 13.15 9.44
N ILE A 795 -1.09 13.14 10.35
CA ILE A 795 -1.33 12.98 11.79
C ILE A 795 -2.21 14.13 12.31
N LEU A 796 -1.87 15.38 11.97
CA LEU A 796 -2.65 16.56 12.35
C LEU A 796 -4.07 16.50 11.78
N MET A 797 -4.22 16.03 10.54
CA MET A 797 -5.52 15.89 9.90
C MET A 797 -6.43 14.93 10.67
N VAL A 798 -5.92 13.73 10.99
CA VAL A 798 -6.64 12.69 11.74
C VAL A 798 -7.00 13.19 13.14
N LEU A 799 -6.06 13.84 13.84
CA LEU A 799 -6.34 14.45 15.16
C LEU A 799 -7.44 15.52 15.07
N GLY A 800 -7.46 16.31 14.00
CA GLY A 800 -8.51 17.28 13.73
C GLY A 800 -9.90 16.65 13.59
N PHE A 801 -10.00 15.53 12.89
CA PHE A 801 -11.23 14.73 12.80
C PHE A 801 -11.68 14.21 14.17
N ILE A 802 -10.76 13.63 14.95
CA ILE A 802 -11.05 13.09 16.29
C ILE A 802 -11.58 14.18 17.22
N ILE A 803 -10.89 15.32 17.30
CA ILE A 803 -11.31 16.46 18.14
C ILE A 803 -12.68 16.97 17.69
N SER A 804 -12.90 17.09 16.37
CA SER A 804 -14.20 17.50 15.82
C SER A 804 -15.30 16.54 16.20
N MET A 805 -15.08 15.24 16.03
CA MET A 805 -16.03 14.18 16.38
C MET A 805 -16.39 14.25 17.87
N MET A 806 -15.40 14.24 18.77
CA MET A 806 -15.62 14.29 20.22
C MET A 806 -16.45 15.51 20.63
N ARG A 807 -16.13 16.68 20.08
CA ARG A 807 -16.89 17.91 20.33
C ARG A 807 -18.33 17.81 19.85
N ARG A 808 -18.60 17.21 18.68
CA ARG A 808 -19.97 17.01 18.19
C ARG A 808 -20.75 16.04 19.05
N ILE A 809 -20.13 14.96 19.53
CA ILE A 809 -20.75 14.02 20.47
C ILE A 809 -21.17 14.75 21.76
N GLU A 810 -20.27 15.55 22.33
CA GLU A 810 -20.55 16.33 23.55
C GLU A 810 -21.69 17.34 23.32
N THR A 811 -21.63 18.10 22.22
CA THR A 811 -22.65 19.10 21.88
C THR A 811 -24.02 18.45 21.70
N ASN A 812 -24.08 17.31 21.01
CA ASN A 812 -25.32 16.56 20.81
C ASN A 812 -25.90 16.07 22.15
N ARG A 813 -25.07 15.54 23.05
CA ARG A 813 -25.51 15.11 24.40
C ARG A 813 -26.10 16.27 25.20
N LEU A 814 -25.47 17.45 25.16
CA LEU A 814 -25.98 18.63 25.88
C LEU A 814 -27.30 19.13 25.29
N SER A 815 -27.47 19.09 23.97
CA SER A 815 -28.74 19.48 23.34
C SER A 815 -29.90 18.57 23.73
N LEU A 816 -29.66 17.27 23.91
CA LEU A 816 -30.65 16.28 24.35
C LEU A 816 -31.00 16.36 25.84
N LYS A 817 -30.22 17.09 26.66
CA LYS A 817 -30.55 17.37 28.06
C LYS A 817 -31.37 18.66 28.25
N LYS A 818 -31.43 19.51 27.21
CA LYS A 818 -32.16 20.78 27.21
C LYS A 818 -33.57 20.66 26.59
N ILE A 819 -33.87 19.51 26.01
CA ILE A 819 -35.19 19.06 25.54
C ILE A 819 -35.66 18.03 26.55
#